data_AF-S2XGM5-F1
#
_entry.id   AF-S2XGM5-F1
#
_cell.length_a   1.000
_cell.length_b   1.000
_cell.length_c   1.000
_cell.angle_alpha   90.00
_cell.angle_beta   90.00
_cell.angle_gamma   90.00
#
_symmetry.space_group_name_H-M   'P 1'
#
loop_
_entity.id
_entity.type
_entity.pdbx_description
1 polymer ?
#
loop_
_entity_poly.entity_id
_entity_poly.type
_entity_poly.pdbx_seq_one_letter_code
_entity_poly.pdbx_strand_id
1 'polypeptide(L)'
;MNDKMTEYIIGRLTTLYPDRMVISLHKKDNHLYRLAKEKAEIQGMKLIDWLASNGFTQVRKPNESKNAAYDSFIEELQATFPDRIVLKLSTDHPVLYRRLFYASRTKGMNVESFVESMGFYYNRIPAGTIVVPDGNNVYDVKTMEQLMNEFSVKQTEWAELFGVSRQAIGSLLKRRRKSNASWVEEDLTVEEESIFLEMIIRFEVSNDSTNTKYRIYSNENEQFVFLVNNNRHMKVVFNGTVELQKALKRQLYHVFQPYDLERLKQLLESALKDGYEERGMDDNEMRLIRELTQGKTHGFNHEKLLEHFGIQHLRIIDRRFIGDDEILDILKSFYDEELGTVKIPLSSNQYSRIVMLAKNRGFSLKDFIEHFGLPYKRIPQTNTFEKYRSLLVQRYAVAPGEVYISSYDPFYSALSLQAYKKEMNLTDYLWETYGLKRVLYENLNEGYKPYDWRNYIVDIDKEEEFISFIENHYVIKDNFIFIPSNSIFYAKLYFYGVRFERTVTELIESWGFERIYNPPEDFVAEEVDPNVALDVREDLLSRLKNVQSALGKTQVVEEKRNRSRELVKLLKELYLDRCQLCEDSDGVPVIRMENRREYVEVHHIIQLSTATSTNDESDLLLDSYQNVIVVCPHHHKVLHYENGGYEDLNWNDGVPQFKNKKGMLKIHTNYHLEPRI
;
A
#
# COMPACT_ATOMS: atom_id res chain seq x y z
N MET A 1 49.69 -36.99 81.28
CA MET A 1 49.16 -37.52 80.00
C MET A 1 49.51 -36.67 78.77
N ASN A 2 49.92 -35.41 78.92
CA ASN A 2 50.08 -34.47 77.80
C ASN A 2 51.38 -34.63 76.98
N ASP A 3 52.41 -35.34 77.49
CA ASP A 3 53.72 -35.46 76.80
C ASP A 3 53.80 -36.63 75.83
N LYS A 4 53.21 -37.78 76.16
CA LYS A 4 53.26 -38.99 75.31
C LYS A 4 52.64 -38.78 73.92
N MET A 5 51.61 -37.92 73.83
CA MET A 5 50.98 -37.60 72.55
C MET A 5 51.88 -36.67 71.70
N THR A 6 52.61 -35.75 72.35
CA THR A 6 53.58 -34.88 71.67
C THR A 6 54.72 -35.71 71.10
N GLU A 7 55.30 -36.62 71.89
CA GLU A 7 56.35 -37.54 71.45
C GLU A 7 55.88 -38.43 70.29
N TYR A 8 54.64 -38.92 70.35
CA TYR A 8 54.04 -39.70 69.25
C TYR A 8 53.94 -38.89 67.95
N ILE A 9 53.45 -37.65 68.02
CA ILE A 9 53.31 -36.78 66.85
C ILE A 9 54.70 -36.45 66.27
N ILE A 10 55.67 -36.10 67.11
CA ILE A 10 57.04 -35.78 66.70
C ILE A 10 57.73 -37.01 66.09
N GLY A 11 57.58 -38.18 66.70
CA GLY A 11 58.13 -39.43 66.18
C GLY A 11 57.59 -39.74 64.78
N ARG A 12 56.27 -39.63 64.60
CA ARG A 12 55.62 -39.83 63.30
C ARG A 12 56.04 -38.79 62.27
N LEU A 13 56.16 -37.52 62.66
CA LEU A 13 56.66 -36.46 61.79
C LEU A 13 58.11 -36.69 61.38
N THR A 14 58.96 -37.18 62.27
CA THR A 14 60.37 -37.51 61.97
C THR A 14 60.45 -38.67 60.98
N THR A 15 59.57 -39.67 61.10
CA THR A 15 59.49 -40.76 60.11
C THR A 15 59.01 -40.28 58.74
N LEU A 16 58.00 -39.39 58.71
CA LEU A 16 57.41 -38.87 57.47
C LEU A 16 58.27 -37.79 56.79
N TYR A 17 59.05 -37.05 57.56
CA TYR A 17 59.94 -35.97 57.11
C TYR A 17 61.28 -36.04 57.84
N PRO A 18 62.18 -36.97 57.45
CA PRO A 18 63.47 -37.16 58.10
C PRO A 18 64.39 -35.94 58.00
N ASP A 19 64.25 -35.14 56.94
CA ASP A 19 64.93 -33.87 56.71
C ASP A 19 64.33 -32.69 57.50
N ARG A 20 63.30 -32.98 58.30
CA ARG A 20 62.51 -32.02 59.07
C ARG A 20 61.83 -30.94 58.23
N MET A 21 61.69 -31.13 56.91
CA MET A 21 60.98 -30.22 56.02
C MET A 21 59.56 -30.70 55.72
N VAL A 22 58.57 -30.07 56.36
CA VAL A 22 57.18 -30.52 56.28
C VAL A 22 56.49 -29.88 55.08
N ILE A 23 56.28 -30.68 54.02
CA ILE A 23 55.57 -30.25 52.80
C ILE A 23 54.23 -30.96 52.70
N SER A 24 53.15 -30.18 52.73
CA SER A 24 51.77 -30.67 52.49
C SER A 24 51.32 -31.80 53.44
N LEU A 25 51.57 -31.65 54.75
CA LEU A 25 51.23 -32.65 55.79
C LEU A 25 49.78 -33.15 55.73
N HIS A 26 48.80 -32.26 55.54
CA HIS A 26 47.38 -32.60 55.42
C HIS A 26 47.06 -33.57 54.27
N LYS A 27 47.90 -33.62 53.22
CA LYS A 27 47.75 -34.56 52.09
C LYS A 27 48.45 -35.89 52.34
N LYS A 28 49.63 -35.87 52.98
CA LYS A 28 50.40 -37.10 53.25
C LYS A 28 49.83 -37.89 54.43
N ASP A 29 49.40 -37.22 55.49
CA ASP A 29 48.78 -37.85 56.66
C ASP A 29 47.83 -36.85 57.33
N ASN A 30 46.55 -36.89 56.91
CA ASN A 30 45.52 -35.97 57.38
C ASN A 30 45.21 -36.17 58.87
N HIS A 31 45.37 -37.39 59.39
CA HIS A 31 45.14 -37.68 60.79
C HIS A 31 46.24 -37.05 61.66
N LEU A 32 47.51 -37.27 61.27
CA LEU A 32 48.66 -36.65 61.94
C LEU A 32 48.61 -35.12 61.86
N TYR A 33 48.17 -34.56 60.73
CA TYR A 33 47.93 -33.13 60.58
C TYR A 33 46.94 -32.58 61.60
N ARG A 34 45.80 -33.25 61.80
CA ARG A 34 44.78 -32.83 62.78
C ARG A 34 45.30 -32.91 64.20
N LEU A 35 45.98 -33.99 64.56
CA LEU A 35 46.58 -34.15 65.90
C LEU A 35 47.62 -33.07 66.20
N ALA A 36 48.51 -32.77 65.24
CA ALA A 36 49.50 -31.71 65.40
C ALA A 36 48.84 -30.32 65.52
N LYS A 37 47.76 -30.09 64.76
CA LYS A 37 47.02 -28.83 64.78
C LYS A 37 46.28 -28.62 66.11
N GLU A 38 45.56 -29.63 66.57
CA GLU A 38 44.86 -29.60 67.87
C GLU A 38 45.85 -29.39 69.02
N LYS A 39 47.04 -30.01 68.93
CA LYS A 39 48.09 -29.81 69.93
C LYS A 39 48.64 -28.39 69.93
N ALA A 40 48.86 -27.80 68.75
CA ALA A 40 49.28 -26.42 68.61
C ALA A 40 48.23 -25.45 69.21
N GLU A 41 46.95 -25.71 68.95
CA GLU A 41 45.82 -24.91 69.46
C GLU A 41 45.71 -24.98 70.99
N ILE A 42 45.86 -26.18 71.60
CA ILE A 42 45.90 -26.35 73.07
C ILE A 42 47.05 -25.55 73.70
N GLN A 43 48.17 -25.40 72.99
CA GLN A 43 49.32 -24.61 73.44
C GLN A 43 49.25 -23.13 73.02
N GLY A 44 48.11 -22.70 72.46
CA GLY A 44 47.87 -21.30 72.09
C GLY A 44 48.74 -20.79 70.94
N MET A 45 49.28 -21.67 70.10
CA MET A 45 50.16 -21.30 68.99
C MET A 45 49.67 -21.85 67.65
N LYS A 46 50.11 -21.24 66.55
CA LYS A 46 49.75 -21.73 65.21
C LYS A 46 50.56 -22.98 64.89
N LEU A 47 49.99 -23.88 64.08
CA LEU A 47 50.65 -25.13 63.69
C LEU A 47 52.06 -24.92 63.11
N ILE A 48 52.28 -23.86 62.32
CA ILE A 48 53.61 -23.55 61.77
C ILE A 48 54.63 -23.22 62.87
N ASP A 49 54.22 -22.47 63.88
CA ASP A 49 55.05 -22.08 65.01
C ASP A 49 55.30 -23.29 65.93
N TRP A 50 54.31 -24.16 66.08
CA TRP A 50 54.41 -25.42 66.81
C TRP A 50 55.36 -26.42 66.13
N LEU A 51 55.29 -26.54 64.80
CA LEU A 51 56.23 -27.36 64.06
C LEU A 51 57.65 -26.82 64.18
N ALA A 52 57.82 -25.49 64.10
CA ALA A 52 59.12 -24.83 64.26
C ALA A 52 59.70 -25.01 65.67
N SER A 53 58.89 -24.86 66.72
CA SER A 53 59.35 -25.06 68.11
C SER A 53 59.75 -26.51 68.41
N ASN A 54 59.25 -27.47 67.62
CA ASN A 54 59.63 -28.89 67.68
C ASN A 54 60.67 -29.28 66.60
N GLY A 55 61.32 -28.29 65.96
CA GLY A 55 62.45 -28.47 65.06
C GLY A 55 62.11 -28.82 63.61
N PHE A 56 60.87 -28.61 63.18
CA PHE A 56 60.41 -28.83 61.80
C PHE A 56 60.15 -27.50 61.07
N THR A 57 60.56 -27.41 59.81
CA THR A 57 60.30 -26.24 58.96
C THR A 57 59.22 -26.56 57.94
N GLN A 58 58.12 -25.80 57.94
CA GLN A 58 57.07 -26.00 56.94
C GLN A 58 57.46 -25.32 55.61
N VAL A 59 57.66 -26.12 54.56
CA VAL A 59 58.08 -25.63 53.25
C VAL A 59 56.92 -25.72 52.26
N ARG A 60 56.68 -24.65 51.49
CA ARG A 60 55.72 -24.67 50.38
C ARG A 60 56.35 -25.42 49.21
N LYS A 61 55.61 -26.37 48.62
CA LYS A 61 56.12 -27.25 47.55
C LYS A 61 56.75 -26.42 46.42
N PRO A 62 58.02 -26.64 46.03
CA PRO A 62 58.60 -26.01 44.85
C PRO A 62 57.95 -26.60 43.60
N ASN A 63 57.55 -25.76 42.64
CA ASN A 63 57.12 -26.21 41.32
C ASN A 63 58.35 -26.61 40.51
N GLU A 64 58.64 -27.92 40.48
CA GLU A 64 59.55 -28.54 39.51
C GLU A 64 58.93 -28.51 38.09
N SER A 65 59.81 -28.47 37.08
CA SER A 65 59.55 -28.39 35.62
C SER A 65 59.22 -27.01 35.04
N LYS A 66 60.26 -26.16 34.83
CA LYS A 66 60.14 -24.90 34.08
C LYS A 66 60.49 -24.98 32.59
N ASN A 67 61.12 -26.06 32.11
CA ASN A 67 61.54 -26.17 30.70
C ASN A 67 60.68 -27.12 29.87
N ALA A 68 60.32 -28.31 30.38
CA ALA A 68 59.47 -29.27 29.63
C ALA A 68 58.04 -28.74 29.34
N ALA A 69 57.54 -27.82 30.18
CA ALA A 69 56.25 -27.16 29.94
C ALA A 69 56.31 -26.14 28.79
N TYR A 70 57.47 -25.57 28.50
CA TYR A 70 57.61 -24.51 27.49
C TYR A 70 57.53 -25.07 26.07
N ASP A 71 58.27 -26.15 25.80
CA ASP A 71 58.26 -26.82 24.49
C ASP A 71 56.89 -27.48 24.22
N SER A 72 56.26 -28.05 25.26
CA SER A 72 54.89 -28.56 25.17
C SER A 72 53.86 -27.49 24.81
N PHE A 73 54.03 -26.24 25.28
CA PHE A 73 53.15 -25.14 24.87
C PHE A 73 53.40 -24.72 23.42
N ILE A 74 54.65 -24.78 22.94
CA ILE A 74 54.98 -24.47 21.54
C ILE A 74 54.32 -25.50 20.62
N GLU A 75 54.44 -26.80 20.92
CA GLU A 75 53.81 -27.86 20.13
C GLU A 75 52.28 -27.74 20.12
N GLU A 76 51.66 -27.49 21.28
CA GLU A 76 50.21 -27.35 21.42
C GLU A 76 49.70 -26.08 20.71
N LEU A 77 50.45 -24.97 20.79
CA LEU A 77 50.13 -23.75 20.03
C LEU A 77 50.35 -23.93 18.53
N GLN A 78 51.36 -24.68 18.09
CA GLN A 78 51.62 -24.91 16.66
C GLN A 78 50.61 -25.87 16.04
N ALA A 79 50.13 -26.86 16.80
CA ALA A 79 49.03 -27.72 16.38
C ALA A 79 47.70 -26.95 16.28
N THR A 80 47.48 -25.96 17.16
CA THR A 80 46.24 -25.18 17.21
C THR A 80 46.26 -23.98 16.24
N PHE A 81 47.42 -23.34 16.07
CA PHE A 81 47.64 -22.13 15.27
C PHE A 81 48.87 -22.32 14.35
N PRO A 82 48.74 -23.07 13.25
CA PRO A 82 49.87 -23.43 12.38
C PRO A 82 50.53 -22.21 11.70
N ASP A 83 49.76 -21.15 11.46
CA ASP A 83 50.20 -19.87 10.91
C ASP A 83 50.94 -18.97 11.92
N ARG A 84 51.08 -19.44 13.16
CA ARG A 84 51.66 -18.74 14.32
C ARG A 84 50.91 -17.48 14.73
N ILE A 85 49.64 -17.33 14.33
CA ILE A 85 48.78 -16.21 14.73
C ILE A 85 47.75 -16.71 15.74
N VAL A 86 47.82 -16.22 16.98
CA VAL A 86 46.94 -16.66 18.06
C VAL A 86 45.77 -15.69 18.20
N LEU A 87 44.59 -16.13 17.78
CA LEU A 87 43.32 -15.38 17.83
C LEU A 87 42.36 -15.98 18.86
N LYS A 88 41.59 -15.14 19.56
CA LYS A 88 40.49 -15.53 20.47
C LYS A 88 40.82 -16.63 21.49
N LEU A 89 42.09 -16.74 21.90
CA LEU A 89 42.59 -17.84 22.72
C LEU A 89 41.77 -18.06 24.01
N SER A 90 41.34 -16.98 24.68
CA SER A 90 40.54 -17.07 25.91
C SER A 90 39.13 -17.62 25.71
N THR A 91 38.59 -17.49 24.50
CA THR A 91 37.21 -17.83 24.15
C THR A 91 37.13 -19.21 23.52
N ASP A 92 37.98 -19.46 22.52
CA ASP A 92 37.90 -20.66 21.69
C ASP A 92 38.70 -21.82 22.31
N HIS A 93 39.76 -21.50 23.07
CA HIS A 93 40.58 -22.49 23.77
C HIS A 93 40.80 -22.13 25.25
N PRO A 94 39.72 -22.03 26.06
CA PRO A 94 39.77 -21.50 27.43
C PRO A 94 40.66 -22.33 28.38
N VAL A 95 40.79 -23.64 28.13
CA VAL A 95 41.65 -24.54 28.90
C VAL A 95 43.13 -24.23 28.63
N LEU A 96 43.50 -24.09 27.35
CA LEU A 96 44.85 -23.72 26.93
C LEU A 96 45.21 -22.31 27.41
N TYR A 97 44.29 -21.35 27.25
CA TYR A 97 44.45 -19.99 27.78
C TYR A 97 44.72 -19.98 29.29
N ARG A 98 43.95 -20.74 30.08
CA ARG A 98 44.12 -20.81 31.54
C ARG A 98 45.48 -21.40 31.91
N ARG A 99 45.95 -22.43 31.20
CA ARG A 99 47.29 -23.02 31.41
C ARG A 99 48.41 -22.03 31.07
N LEU A 100 48.31 -21.34 29.92
CA LEU A 100 49.24 -20.29 29.52
C LEU A 100 49.20 -19.08 30.47
N PHE A 101 48.03 -18.73 31.01
CA PHE A 101 47.88 -17.71 32.03
C PHE A 101 48.68 -18.03 33.28
N TYR A 102 48.52 -19.23 33.85
CA TYR A 102 49.31 -19.61 35.01
C TYR A 102 50.81 -19.67 34.71
N ALA A 103 51.19 -20.22 33.56
CA ALA A 103 52.59 -20.31 33.16
C ALA A 103 53.22 -18.91 32.96
N SER A 104 52.54 -17.98 32.29
CA SER A 104 53.00 -16.59 32.10
C SER A 104 53.26 -15.88 33.43
N ARG A 105 52.37 -16.05 34.42
CA ARG A 105 52.53 -15.46 35.76
C ARG A 105 53.76 -15.99 36.49
N THR A 106 54.12 -17.25 36.30
CA THR A 106 55.34 -17.80 36.91
C THR A 106 56.63 -17.25 36.31
N LYS A 107 56.57 -16.68 35.10
CA LYS A 107 57.69 -15.96 34.46
C LYS A 107 57.59 -14.43 34.62
N GLY A 108 56.64 -13.92 35.39
CA GLY A 108 56.43 -12.48 35.56
C GLY A 108 55.93 -11.76 34.31
N MET A 109 55.45 -12.51 33.32
CA MET A 109 54.94 -11.99 32.05
C MET A 109 53.41 -12.04 32.03
N ASN A 110 52.80 -11.24 31.15
CA ASN A 110 51.40 -11.43 30.78
C ASN A 110 51.30 -12.52 29.69
N VAL A 111 50.10 -13.03 29.40
CA VAL A 111 49.89 -14.14 28.44
C VAL A 111 50.37 -13.79 27.04
N GLU A 112 50.14 -12.55 26.61
CA GLU A 112 50.57 -12.04 25.31
C GLU A 112 52.09 -12.09 25.18
N SER A 113 52.82 -11.43 26.08
CA SER A 113 54.29 -11.43 26.07
C SER A 113 54.87 -12.84 26.23
N PHE A 114 54.17 -13.72 26.94
CA PHE A 114 54.58 -15.12 27.10
C PHE A 114 54.41 -15.93 25.81
N VAL A 115 53.31 -15.75 25.10
CA VAL A 115 53.06 -16.40 23.79
C VAL A 115 53.96 -15.80 22.71
N GLU A 116 54.22 -14.49 22.72
CA GLU A 116 55.17 -13.83 21.84
C GLU A 116 56.61 -14.30 22.05
N SER A 117 57.00 -14.56 23.30
CA SER A 117 58.32 -15.16 23.60
C SER A 117 58.48 -16.58 23.05
N MET A 118 57.39 -17.25 22.65
CA MET A 118 57.38 -18.55 21.98
C MET A 118 57.40 -18.45 20.45
N GLY A 119 57.43 -17.24 19.88
CA GLY A 119 57.48 -17.01 18.43
C GLY A 119 56.10 -17.01 17.75
N PHE A 120 55.03 -16.76 18.50
CA PHE A 120 53.65 -16.61 18.02
C PHE A 120 53.20 -15.14 18.15
N TYR A 121 52.42 -14.64 17.19
CA TYR A 121 51.84 -13.32 17.29
C TYR A 121 50.51 -13.38 18.07
N TYR A 122 50.43 -12.72 19.22
CA TYR A 122 49.24 -12.74 20.08
C TYR A 122 48.32 -11.57 19.79
N ASN A 123 47.29 -11.79 18.97
CA ASN A 123 46.40 -10.71 18.57
C ASN A 123 45.31 -10.49 19.63
N ARG A 124 45.50 -9.50 20.51
CA ARG A 124 44.47 -9.00 21.42
C ARG A 124 43.38 -8.30 20.61
N ILE A 125 42.36 -9.04 20.24
CA ILE A 125 41.09 -8.44 19.86
C ILE A 125 40.17 -8.52 21.07
N PRO A 126 40.00 -7.44 21.87
CA PRO A 126 38.94 -7.40 22.87
C PRO A 126 37.62 -7.73 22.19
N ALA A 127 36.78 -8.58 22.80
CA ALA A 127 35.47 -8.90 22.27
C ALA A 127 34.73 -7.60 21.89
N GLY A 128 34.45 -7.41 20.60
CA GLY A 128 33.85 -6.20 20.04
C GLY A 128 34.80 -5.16 19.44
N THR A 129 36.10 -5.44 19.33
CA THR A 129 37.06 -4.60 18.59
C THR A 129 37.18 -5.11 17.17
N ILE A 130 36.95 -4.24 16.20
CA ILE A 130 36.96 -4.55 14.78
C ILE A 130 38.40 -4.36 14.32
N VAL A 131 39.07 -5.42 13.86
CA VAL A 131 40.45 -5.36 13.35
C VAL A 131 40.37 -5.40 11.83
N VAL A 132 40.80 -4.32 11.20
CA VAL A 132 41.26 -4.35 9.82
C VAL A 132 42.72 -4.81 9.80
N PRO A 133 43.17 -5.43 8.71
CA PRO A 133 44.36 -6.29 8.68
C PRO A 133 45.70 -5.55 8.62
N ASP A 134 45.69 -4.24 8.43
CA ASP A 134 46.90 -3.44 8.25
C ASP A 134 47.49 -2.88 9.56
N GLY A 135 47.16 -3.46 10.71
CA GLY A 135 47.82 -3.16 11.99
C GLY A 135 47.59 -1.75 12.53
N ASN A 136 46.96 -0.85 11.77
CA ASN A 136 46.55 0.47 12.20
C ASN A 136 45.01 0.58 12.20
N ASN A 137 44.51 0.94 13.37
CA ASN A 137 43.10 1.00 13.71
C ASN A 137 42.41 2.19 13.02
N VAL A 138 42.06 2.07 11.73
CA VAL A 138 41.56 3.21 10.97
C VAL A 138 40.55 2.75 9.89
N TYR A 139 39.29 2.51 10.26
CA TYR A 139 38.21 2.38 9.29
C TYR A 139 38.04 3.70 8.55
N ASP A 140 37.89 3.70 7.21
CA ASP A 140 37.48 4.89 6.47
C ASP A 140 35.98 5.16 6.71
N VAL A 141 35.69 5.69 7.90
CA VAL A 141 34.33 6.00 8.35
C VAL A 141 33.66 6.98 7.38
N LYS A 142 34.42 7.87 6.74
CA LYS A 142 33.89 8.82 5.77
C LYS A 142 33.34 8.09 4.54
N THR A 143 34.11 7.16 3.97
CA THR A 143 33.65 6.34 2.84
C THR A 143 32.50 5.42 3.25
N MET A 144 32.52 4.85 4.47
CA MET A 144 31.39 4.08 4.98
C MET A 144 30.11 4.92 5.05
N GLU A 145 30.17 6.11 5.66
CA GLU A 145 29.03 7.04 5.74
C GLU A 145 28.54 7.47 4.36
N GLN A 146 29.47 7.73 3.41
CA GLN A 146 29.12 8.05 2.04
C GLN A 146 28.33 6.92 1.39
N LEU A 147 28.82 5.68 1.46
CA LEU A 147 28.14 4.52 0.88
C LEU A 147 26.80 4.22 1.58
N MET A 148 26.69 4.47 2.88
CA MET A 148 25.43 4.34 3.61
C MET A 148 24.39 5.39 3.19
N ASN A 149 24.82 6.63 2.96
CA ASN A 149 23.91 7.75 2.68
C ASN A 149 23.55 7.84 1.18
N GLU A 150 24.52 7.61 0.29
CA GLU A 150 24.37 7.81 -1.16
C GLU A 150 24.05 6.50 -1.89
N PHE A 151 24.50 5.35 -1.39
CA PHE A 151 24.36 4.04 -2.04
C PHE A 151 23.53 3.04 -1.22
N SER A 152 22.85 3.52 -0.18
CA SER A 152 21.95 2.72 0.68
C SER A 152 22.58 1.47 1.32
N VAL A 153 23.91 1.44 1.48
CA VAL A 153 24.61 0.29 2.09
C VAL A 153 24.22 0.14 3.56
N LYS A 154 23.84 -1.07 3.98
CA LYS A 154 23.35 -1.30 5.36
C LYS A 154 24.47 -1.60 6.34
N GLN A 155 24.27 -1.27 7.62
CA GLN A 155 25.20 -1.66 8.71
C GLN A 155 25.39 -3.17 8.83
N THR A 156 24.38 -3.96 8.42
CA THR A 156 24.45 -5.43 8.39
C THR A 156 25.44 -5.93 7.34
N GLU A 157 25.53 -5.27 6.18
CA GLU A 157 26.48 -5.63 5.14
C GLU A 157 27.91 -5.29 5.55
N TRP A 158 28.11 -4.14 6.20
CA TRP A 158 29.40 -3.81 6.82
C TRP A 158 29.82 -4.84 7.87
N ALA A 159 28.89 -5.27 8.71
CA ALA A 159 29.12 -6.31 9.71
C ALA A 159 29.55 -7.63 9.05
N GLU A 160 28.93 -8.01 7.92
CA GLU A 160 29.30 -9.19 7.14
C GLU A 160 30.68 -9.03 6.46
N LEU A 161 30.95 -7.89 5.83
CA LEU A 161 32.23 -7.60 5.18
C LEU A 161 33.40 -7.69 6.16
N PHE A 162 33.23 -7.17 7.37
CA PHE A 162 34.26 -7.17 8.41
C PHE A 162 34.22 -8.37 9.36
N GLY A 163 33.21 -9.25 9.26
CA GLY A 163 33.05 -10.38 10.17
C GLY A 163 32.80 -9.99 11.63
N VAL A 164 32.08 -8.88 11.88
CA VAL A 164 31.78 -8.37 13.23
C VAL A 164 30.28 -8.21 13.46
N SER A 165 29.88 -7.84 14.67
CA SER A 165 28.47 -7.58 14.96
C SER A 165 28.01 -6.22 14.41
N ARG A 166 26.73 -6.13 14.01
CA ARG A 166 26.08 -4.86 13.63
C ARG A 166 26.23 -3.78 14.71
N GLN A 167 26.19 -4.17 15.99
CA GLN A 167 26.37 -3.25 17.12
C GLN A 167 27.79 -2.67 17.17
N ALA A 168 28.81 -3.45 16.79
CA ALA A 168 30.18 -2.96 16.69
C ALA A 168 30.30 -1.88 15.60
N ILE A 169 29.67 -2.10 14.43
CA ILE A 169 29.59 -1.09 13.36
C ILE A 169 28.87 0.17 13.83
N GLY A 170 27.72 0.03 14.48
CA GLY A 170 26.99 1.17 15.04
C GLY A 170 27.79 1.96 16.08
N SER A 171 28.61 1.28 16.89
CA SER A 171 29.51 1.90 17.86
C SER A 171 30.69 2.60 17.18
N LEU A 172 31.23 2.01 16.12
CA LEU A 172 32.30 2.58 15.28
C LEU A 172 31.86 3.91 14.67
N LEU A 173 30.70 3.94 14.01
CA LEU A 173 30.16 5.15 13.36
C LEU A 173 29.89 6.29 14.37
N LYS A 174 29.51 5.96 15.61
CA LYS A 174 29.28 6.97 16.66
C LYS A 174 30.57 7.57 17.24
N ARG A 175 31.66 6.82 17.21
CA ARG A 175 32.96 7.27 17.70
C ARG A 175 33.59 8.17 16.64
N ARG A 176 33.33 9.48 16.71
CA ARG A 176 33.93 10.55 15.87
C ARG A 176 35.46 10.68 16.02
N ARG A 177 36.22 9.59 15.92
CA ARG A 177 37.68 9.64 15.83
C ARG A 177 38.04 10.05 14.40
N LYS A 178 38.95 11.00 14.25
CA LYS A 178 39.57 11.31 12.97
C LYS A 178 40.30 10.06 12.48
N SER A 179 39.72 9.43 11.48
CA SER A 179 40.33 8.36 10.72
C SER A 179 41.14 8.99 9.58
N ASN A 180 42.40 8.57 9.42
CA ASN A 180 43.27 8.97 8.31
C ASN A 180 43.29 7.91 7.18
N ALA A 181 42.49 6.86 7.26
CA ALA A 181 42.43 5.86 6.20
C ALA A 181 41.55 6.38 5.07
N SER A 182 42.02 6.15 3.84
CA SER A 182 41.26 6.34 2.63
C SER A 182 41.21 4.99 1.92
N TRP A 183 40.02 4.44 1.74
CA TRP A 183 39.81 3.24 0.92
C TRP A 183 39.58 3.59 -0.55
N VAL A 184 39.39 4.87 -0.84
CA VAL A 184 39.12 5.35 -2.19
C VAL A 184 40.39 5.26 -3.02
N GLU A 185 40.33 4.48 -4.09
CA GLU A 185 41.36 4.38 -5.13
C GLU A 185 40.81 4.85 -6.48
N GLU A 186 41.71 5.25 -7.38
CA GLU A 186 41.35 5.74 -8.71
C GLU A 186 40.92 4.59 -9.65
N ASP A 187 41.64 3.47 -9.64
CA ASP A 187 41.48 2.40 -10.63
C ASP A 187 41.42 1.00 -10.01
N LEU A 188 40.73 0.10 -10.73
CA LEU A 188 40.75 -1.34 -10.49
C LEU A 188 41.95 -1.98 -11.20
N THR A 189 42.45 -3.10 -10.69
CA THR A 189 43.41 -3.90 -11.47
C THR A 189 42.70 -4.61 -12.63
N VAL A 190 43.45 -5.05 -13.63
CA VAL A 190 42.92 -5.79 -14.79
C VAL A 190 42.18 -7.05 -14.36
N GLU A 191 42.68 -7.73 -13.33
CA GLU A 191 42.04 -8.92 -12.75
C GLU A 191 40.73 -8.57 -12.03
N GLU A 192 40.73 -7.49 -11.22
CA GLU A 192 39.54 -7.01 -10.52
C GLU A 192 38.44 -6.59 -11.52
N GLU A 193 38.82 -5.86 -12.57
CA GLU A 193 37.91 -5.45 -13.64
C GLU A 193 37.30 -6.65 -14.37
N SER A 194 38.11 -7.67 -14.68
CA SER A 194 37.63 -8.92 -15.30
C SER A 194 36.60 -9.63 -14.42
N ILE A 195 36.84 -9.69 -13.10
CA ILE A 195 35.90 -10.29 -12.14
C ILE A 195 34.59 -9.50 -12.11
N PHE A 196 34.65 -8.17 -12.08
CA PHE A 196 33.43 -7.36 -12.10
C PHE A 196 32.66 -7.49 -13.41
N LEU A 197 33.34 -7.57 -14.55
CA LEU A 197 32.69 -7.85 -15.83
C LEU A 197 31.97 -9.20 -15.83
N GLU A 198 32.58 -10.25 -15.29
CA GLU A 198 31.92 -11.55 -15.13
C GLU A 198 30.70 -11.47 -14.20
N MET A 199 30.81 -10.76 -13.07
CA MET A 199 29.69 -10.56 -12.14
C MET A 199 28.53 -9.84 -12.83
N ILE A 200 28.82 -8.78 -13.58
CA ILE A 200 27.83 -8.05 -14.37
C ILE A 200 27.17 -9.03 -15.35
N ILE A 201 27.93 -9.73 -16.19
CA ILE A 201 27.36 -10.72 -17.13
C ILE A 201 26.38 -11.71 -16.44
N ARG A 202 26.65 -12.08 -15.18
CA ARG A 202 25.83 -13.00 -14.38
C ARG A 202 24.72 -12.35 -13.54
N PHE A 203 24.50 -11.04 -13.68
CA PHE A 203 23.55 -10.24 -12.90
C PHE A 203 23.81 -10.30 -11.38
N GLU A 204 25.08 -10.47 -10.98
CA GLU A 204 25.49 -10.56 -9.58
C GLU A 204 25.93 -9.18 -9.05
N VAL A 205 25.55 -8.88 -7.80
CA VAL A 205 25.99 -7.68 -7.07
C VAL A 205 27.07 -8.00 -6.03
N SER A 206 27.30 -9.28 -5.77
CA SER A 206 28.22 -9.77 -4.75
C SER A 206 28.87 -11.07 -5.17
N ASN A 207 30.19 -11.17 -5.01
CA ASN A 207 30.94 -12.41 -5.20
C ASN A 207 31.91 -12.59 -4.03
N ASP A 208 31.75 -13.70 -3.30
CA ASP A 208 32.60 -14.07 -2.16
C ASP A 208 33.50 -15.24 -2.56
N SER A 209 34.74 -14.93 -2.89
CA SER A 209 35.80 -15.93 -3.02
C SER A 209 36.40 -16.25 -1.63
N THR A 210 37.16 -17.33 -1.52
CA THR A 210 37.74 -17.81 -0.24
C THR A 210 38.50 -16.76 0.55
N ASN A 211 39.12 -15.78 -0.11
CA ASN A 211 39.90 -14.72 0.53
C ASN A 211 39.51 -13.29 0.11
N THR A 212 38.55 -13.11 -0.80
CA THR A 212 38.21 -11.77 -1.32
C THR A 212 36.73 -11.64 -1.61
N LYS A 213 36.14 -10.54 -1.11
CA LYS A 213 34.75 -10.17 -1.32
C LYS A 213 34.66 -9.01 -2.30
N TYR A 214 33.86 -9.18 -3.33
CA TYR A 214 33.56 -8.18 -4.36
C TYR A 214 32.11 -7.72 -4.20
N ARG A 215 31.86 -6.42 -4.27
CA ARG A 215 30.50 -5.86 -4.23
C ARG A 215 30.34 -4.75 -5.27
N ILE A 216 29.16 -4.67 -5.87
CA ILE A 216 28.74 -3.60 -6.78
C ILE A 216 27.58 -2.86 -6.14
N TYR A 217 27.68 -1.54 -6.07
CA TYR A 217 26.59 -0.67 -5.61
C TYR A 217 26.22 0.34 -6.68
N SER A 218 24.98 0.77 -6.68
CA SER A 218 24.46 1.83 -7.54
C SER A 218 23.58 2.79 -6.75
N ASN A 219 23.38 4.00 -7.28
CA ASN A 219 22.45 4.97 -6.72
C ASN A 219 21.51 5.55 -7.78
N GLU A 220 20.55 6.36 -7.33
CA GLU A 220 19.55 7.01 -8.18
C GLU A 220 20.15 7.99 -9.19
N ASN A 221 21.39 8.45 -8.97
CA ASN A 221 22.12 9.36 -9.86
C ASN A 221 22.95 8.62 -10.93
N GLU A 222 22.66 7.33 -11.16
CA GLU A 222 23.40 6.46 -12.07
C GLU A 222 24.91 6.35 -11.78
N GLN A 223 25.31 6.57 -10.53
CA GLN A 223 26.68 6.35 -10.10
C GLN A 223 26.85 4.91 -9.62
N PHE A 224 28.05 4.37 -9.83
CA PHE A 224 28.38 2.99 -9.48
C PHE A 224 29.57 2.95 -8.53
N VAL A 225 29.63 1.95 -7.67
CA VAL A 225 30.77 1.73 -6.78
C VAL A 225 31.18 0.27 -6.83
N PHE A 226 32.48 0.06 -6.91
CA PHE A 226 33.13 -1.24 -6.86
C PHE A 226 33.90 -1.34 -5.55
N LEU A 227 33.59 -2.36 -4.76
CA LEU A 227 34.25 -2.62 -3.48
C LEU A 227 34.98 -3.96 -3.55
N VAL A 228 36.25 -3.96 -3.17
CA VAL A 228 37.10 -5.15 -3.06
C VAL A 228 37.65 -5.24 -1.64
N ASN A 229 37.39 -6.35 -0.98
CA ASN A 229 37.88 -6.62 0.38
C ASN A 229 38.60 -7.96 0.43
N ASN A 230 39.93 -7.95 0.50
CA ASN A 230 40.75 -9.16 0.43
C ASN A 230 41.30 -9.61 1.79
N ASN A 231 40.54 -9.47 2.89
CA ASN A 231 40.98 -9.75 4.27
C ASN A 231 42.31 -9.09 4.69
N ARG A 232 42.92 -8.27 3.83
CA ARG A 232 44.13 -7.49 4.07
C ARG A 232 43.92 -6.00 3.81
N HIS A 233 43.22 -5.71 2.73
CA HIS A 233 43.04 -4.40 2.16
C HIS A 233 41.57 -4.19 1.78
N MET A 234 41.10 -2.94 1.92
CA MET A 234 39.77 -2.50 1.48
C MET A 234 39.94 -1.43 0.40
N LYS A 235 39.43 -1.72 -0.79
CA LYS A 235 39.45 -0.82 -1.95
C LYS A 235 38.02 -0.43 -2.32
N VAL A 236 37.82 0.85 -2.60
CA VAL A 236 36.56 1.41 -3.12
C VAL A 236 36.88 2.26 -4.35
N VAL A 237 36.29 1.91 -5.49
CA VAL A 237 36.44 2.68 -6.74
C VAL A 237 35.07 3.21 -7.15
N PHE A 238 34.98 4.52 -7.34
CA PHE A 238 33.75 5.18 -7.80
C PHE A 238 33.72 5.22 -9.33
N ASN A 239 32.56 4.93 -9.89
CA ASN A 239 32.21 4.86 -11.31
C ASN A 239 32.99 3.83 -12.15
N GLY A 240 34.22 3.45 -11.76
CA GLY A 240 35.04 2.48 -12.48
C GLY A 240 35.33 2.90 -13.92
N THR A 241 35.77 1.94 -14.73
CA THR A 241 36.11 2.18 -16.14
C THR A 241 34.88 2.43 -17.01
N VAL A 242 35.09 3.04 -18.18
CA VAL A 242 34.03 3.28 -19.18
C VAL A 242 33.38 1.96 -19.63
N GLU A 243 34.16 0.88 -19.67
CA GLU A 243 33.68 -0.45 -20.04
C GLU A 243 32.71 -1.01 -19.00
N LEU A 244 33.08 -0.98 -17.72
CA LEU A 244 32.21 -1.39 -16.62
C LEU A 244 30.92 -0.56 -16.56
N GLN A 245 31.00 0.75 -16.76
CA GLN A 245 29.81 1.61 -16.78
C GLN A 245 28.86 1.23 -17.92
N LYS A 246 29.38 0.98 -19.13
CA LYS A 246 28.57 0.54 -20.26
C LYS A 246 27.91 -0.81 -19.97
N ALA A 247 28.63 -1.74 -19.36
CA ALA A 247 28.11 -3.05 -18.99
C ALA A 247 26.98 -2.94 -17.95
N LEU A 248 27.19 -2.16 -16.88
CA LEU A 248 26.19 -1.92 -15.83
C LEU A 248 24.93 -1.21 -16.35
N LYS A 249 25.09 -0.20 -17.21
CA LYS A 249 23.96 0.49 -17.84
C LYS A 249 23.20 -0.43 -18.79
N ARG A 250 23.91 -1.25 -19.59
CA ARG A 250 23.29 -2.25 -20.47
C ARG A 250 22.44 -3.25 -19.69
N GLN A 251 22.81 -3.59 -18.45
CA GLN A 251 22.02 -4.48 -17.62
C GLN A 251 21.12 -3.78 -16.60
N LEU A 252 20.96 -2.46 -16.72
CA LEU A 252 20.04 -1.67 -15.91
C LEU A 252 20.33 -1.70 -14.40
N TYR A 253 21.59 -1.83 -13.99
CA TYR A 253 21.99 -1.76 -12.56
C TYR A 253 21.72 -0.39 -11.90
N HIS A 254 21.53 0.66 -12.70
CA HIS A 254 21.11 1.99 -12.24
C HIS A 254 19.61 2.07 -11.97
N VAL A 255 18.82 1.10 -12.43
CA VAL A 255 17.37 1.05 -12.30
C VAL A 255 16.95 -0.01 -11.29
N PHE A 256 17.56 -1.19 -11.37
CA PHE A 256 17.14 -2.36 -10.61
C PHE A 256 17.96 -2.53 -9.33
N GLN A 257 17.24 -2.85 -8.25
CA GLN A 257 17.85 -3.23 -6.98
C GLN A 257 18.36 -4.68 -7.06
N PRO A 258 19.25 -5.12 -6.15
CA PRO A 258 19.77 -6.49 -6.15
C PRO A 258 18.71 -7.59 -6.25
N TYR A 259 17.59 -7.41 -5.55
CA TYR A 259 16.46 -8.35 -5.60
C TYR A 259 15.77 -8.40 -6.96
N ASP A 260 15.69 -7.25 -7.64
CA ASP A 260 15.08 -7.15 -8.97
C ASP A 260 15.99 -7.81 -10.03
N LEU A 261 17.31 -7.61 -9.93
CA LEU A 261 18.32 -8.22 -10.81
C LEU A 261 18.33 -9.75 -10.72
N GLU A 262 18.26 -10.31 -9.51
CA GLU A 262 18.21 -11.77 -9.30
C GLU A 262 16.96 -12.40 -9.92
N ARG A 263 15.80 -11.75 -9.80
CA ARG A 263 14.55 -12.24 -10.43
C ARG A 263 14.61 -12.12 -11.94
N LEU A 264 15.20 -11.04 -12.46
CA LEU A 264 15.43 -10.87 -13.89
C LEU A 264 16.35 -11.96 -14.43
N LYS A 265 17.44 -12.30 -13.73
CA LYS A 265 18.32 -13.43 -14.08
C LYS A 265 17.56 -14.73 -14.20
N GLN A 266 16.74 -15.06 -13.20
CA GLN A 266 15.93 -16.29 -13.20
C GLN A 266 14.96 -16.33 -14.40
N LEU A 267 14.34 -15.21 -14.74
CA LEU A 267 13.49 -15.09 -15.93
C LEU A 267 14.28 -15.34 -17.21
N LEU A 268 15.45 -14.69 -17.38
CA LEU A 268 16.29 -14.85 -18.57
C LEU A 268 16.78 -16.29 -18.73
N GLU A 269 17.21 -16.93 -17.65
CA GLU A 269 17.62 -18.34 -17.66
C GLU A 269 16.47 -19.27 -18.02
N SER A 270 15.25 -18.99 -17.57
CA SER A 270 14.06 -19.75 -17.96
C SER A 270 13.73 -19.55 -19.43
N ALA A 271 13.70 -18.29 -19.88
CA ALA A 271 13.37 -17.93 -21.26
C ALA A 271 14.35 -18.54 -22.28
N LEU A 272 15.62 -18.68 -21.91
CA LEU A 272 16.64 -19.32 -22.76
C LEU A 272 16.50 -20.85 -22.83
N LYS A 273 15.97 -21.49 -21.78
CA LYS A 273 15.75 -22.95 -21.75
C LYS A 273 14.60 -23.39 -22.65
N ASP A 274 13.60 -22.54 -22.82
CA ASP A 274 12.39 -22.85 -23.58
C ASP A 274 12.60 -22.83 -25.11
N GLY A 275 13.81 -22.50 -25.57
CA GLY A 275 14.08 -22.24 -26.98
C GLY A 275 13.45 -20.91 -27.42
N TYR A 276 13.84 -20.41 -28.60
CA TYR A 276 13.28 -19.17 -29.16
C TYR A 276 11.85 -19.35 -29.72
N GLU A 277 11.11 -20.36 -29.26
CA GLU A 277 9.72 -20.58 -29.67
C GLU A 277 8.80 -19.61 -28.94
N GLU A 278 7.86 -19.01 -29.68
CA GLU A 278 6.91 -18.06 -29.09
C GLU A 278 6.00 -18.77 -28.09
N ARG A 279 5.97 -18.29 -26.84
CA ARG A 279 5.06 -18.79 -25.81
C ARG A 279 4.50 -17.68 -24.93
N GLY A 280 3.40 -17.99 -24.25
CA GLY A 280 2.87 -17.10 -23.23
C GLY A 280 3.67 -17.09 -21.95
N MET A 281 3.76 -15.92 -21.35
CA MET A 281 4.19 -15.77 -19.96
C MET A 281 3.18 -16.42 -19.00
N ASP A 282 3.68 -17.08 -17.97
CA ASP A 282 2.86 -17.51 -16.84
C ASP A 282 2.52 -16.34 -15.90
N ASP A 283 1.69 -16.61 -14.88
CA ASP A 283 1.21 -15.57 -13.96
C ASP A 283 2.34 -14.96 -13.10
N ASN A 284 3.40 -15.74 -12.79
CA ASN A 284 4.56 -15.25 -12.03
C ASN A 284 5.47 -14.39 -12.90
N GLU A 285 5.71 -14.80 -14.15
CA GLU A 285 6.47 -14.04 -15.15
C GLU A 285 5.77 -12.72 -15.46
N MET A 286 4.45 -12.74 -15.68
CA MET A 286 3.66 -11.53 -15.88
C MET A 286 3.71 -10.59 -14.68
N ARG A 287 3.58 -11.14 -13.46
CA ARG A 287 3.67 -10.34 -12.23
C ARG A 287 5.05 -9.71 -12.08
N LEU A 288 6.11 -10.46 -12.36
CA LEU A 288 7.49 -9.97 -12.32
C LEU A 288 7.68 -8.80 -13.29
N ILE A 289 7.33 -8.96 -14.57
CA ILE A 289 7.51 -7.87 -15.56
C ILE A 289 6.69 -6.64 -15.15
N ARG A 290 5.47 -6.82 -14.64
CA ARG A 290 4.66 -5.69 -14.11
C ARG A 290 5.36 -5.00 -12.94
N GLU A 291 5.88 -5.75 -11.98
CA GLU A 291 6.59 -5.18 -10.82
C GLU A 291 7.89 -4.45 -11.23
N LEU A 292 8.62 -4.96 -12.24
CA LEU A 292 9.82 -4.31 -12.78
C LEU A 292 9.50 -3.05 -13.58
N THR A 293 8.35 -3.00 -14.24
CA THR A 293 7.94 -1.86 -15.10
C THR A 293 7.08 -0.82 -14.37
N GLN A 294 6.42 -1.16 -13.26
CA GLN A 294 5.65 -0.22 -12.45
C GLN A 294 6.56 0.66 -11.59
N GLY A 295 6.63 1.96 -11.91
CA GLY A 295 7.16 3.02 -11.05
C GLY A 295 8.69 3.10 -10.89
N LYS A 296 9.45 2.08 -11.32
CA LYS A 296 10.92 2.05 -11.17
C LYS A 296 11.70 2.34 -12.46
N THR A 297 11.15 2.02 -13.62
CA THR A 297 11.85 2.19 -14.89
C THR A 297 11.54 3.55 -15.49
N HIS A 298 12.59 4.34 -15.76
CA HIS A 298 12.53 5.61 -16.46
C HIS A 298 12.11 5.42 -17.95
N GLY A 299 10.91 4.91 -18.22
CA GLY A 299 10.32 4.81 -19.55
C GLY A 299 10.36 3.45 -20.25
N PHE A 300 10.64 2.34 -19.54
CA PHE A 300 10.45 1.00 -20.11
C PHE A 300 9.01 0.53 -19.90
N ASN A 301 8.31 0.22 -20.99
CA ASN A 301 7.09 -0.60 -20.94
C ASN A 301 7.49 -2.09 -21.03
N HIS A 302 6.52 -2.99 -20.80
CA HIS A 302 6.73 -4.44 -20.82
C HIS A 302 7.47 -4.90 -22.08
N GLU A 303 7.04 -4.45 -23.25
CA GLU A 303 7.61 -4.84 -24.55
C GLU A 303 9.05 -4.37 -24.72
N LYS A 304 9.35 -3.10 -24.41
CA LYS A 304 10.71 -2.55 -24.50
C LYS A 304 11.67 -3.26 -23.56
N LEU A 305 11.21 -3.67 -22.37
CA LEU A 305 12.05 -4.41 -21.43
C LEU A 305 12.41 -5.79 -21.99
N LEU A 306 11.44 -6.51 -22.55
CA LEU A 306 11.67 -7.81 -23.17
C LEU A 306 12.57 -7.71 -24.41
N GLU A 307 12.36 -6.68 -25.24
CA GLU A 307 13.21 -6.37 -26.40
C GLU A 307 14.65 -6.08 -25.98
N HIS A 308 14.84 -5.26 -24.95
CA HIS A 308 16.16 -4.88 -24.43
C HIS A 308 17.02 -6.09 -24.03
N PHE A 309 16.39 -7.12 -23.46
CA PHE A 309 17.07 -8.37 -23.08
C PHE A 309 16.96 -9.49 -24.13
N GLY A 310 16.35 -9.24 -25.29
CA GLY A 310 16.27 -10.19 -26.39
C GLY A 310 15.34 -11.39 -26.14
N ILE A 311 14.34 -11.25 -25.26
CA ILE A 311 13.38 -12.31 -24.90
C ILE A 311 11.98 -12.04 -25.46
N GLN A 312 11.93 -11.58 -26.72
CA GLN A 312 10.70 -11.18 -27.42
C GLN A 312 9.75 -12.35 -27.70
N HIS A 313 10.24 -13.59 -27.63
CA HIS A 313 9.42 -14.80 -27.79
C HIS A 313 8.45 -15.02 -26.62
N LEU A 314 8.66 -14.36 -25.48
CA LEU A 314 7.70 -14.34 -24.37
C LEU A 314 6.63 -13.28 -24.62
N ARG A 315 5.39 -13.72 -24.86
CA ARG A 315 4.25 -12.82 -25.04
C ARG A 315 3.38 -12.73 -23.79
N ILE A 316 2.82 -11.55 -23.55
CA ILE A 316 1.73 -11.39 -22.60
C ILE A 316 0.50 -12.07 -23.22
N ILE A 317 0.23 -13.31 -22.84
CA ILE A 317 -1.08 -13.91 -23.12
C ILE A 317 -2.05 -13.31 -22.13
N ASP A 318 -2.84 -12.35 -22.58
CA ASP A 318 -3.96 -11.91 -21.78
C ASP A 318 -4.99 -13.04 -21.73
N ARG A 319 -4.97 -13.83 -20.65
CA ARG A 319 -5.98 -14.87 -20.39
C ARG A 319 -7.41 -14.29 -20.24
N ARG A 320 -7.58 -12.96 -20.27
CA ARG A 320 -8.90 -12.29 -20.37
C ARG A 320 -9.36 -12.13 -21.82
N PHE A 321 -8.50 -12.41 -22.81
CA PHE A 321 -8.86 -12.39 -24.22
C PHE A 321 -9.62 -13.68 -24.56
N ILE A 322 -10.94 -13.59 -24.47
CA ILE A 322 -11.83 -14.64 -24.99
C ILE A 322 -11.80 -14.55 -26.51
N GLY A 323 -11.40 -15.64 -27.17
CA GLY A 323 -11.45 -15.74 -28.62
C GLY A 323 -12.89 -15.71 -29.12
N ASP A 324 -13.09 -15.28 -30.36
CA ASP A 324 -14.42 -15.16 -30.95
C ASP A 324 -15.18 -16.50 -30.96
N ASP A 325 -14.48 -17.62 -31.12
CA ASP A 325 -15.05 -18.97 -31.03
C ASP A 325 -15.56 -19.31 -29.62
N GLU A 326 -14.79 -18.96 -28.59
CA GLU A 326 -15.18 -19.20 -27.19
C GLU A 326 -16.35 -18.27 -26.79
N ILE A 327 -16.40 -17.04 -27.30
CA ILE A 327 -17.55 -16.14 -27.14
C ILE A 327 -18.80 -16.78 -27.78
N LEU A 328 -18.66 -17.28 -29.01
CA LEU A 328 -19.75 -17.91 -29.74
C LEU A 328 -20.27 -19.16 -29.02
N ASP A 329 -19.40 -19.98 -28.44
CA ASP A 329 -19.77 -21.16 -27.66
C ASP A 329 -20.54 -20.77 -26.38
N ILE A 330 -20.09 -19.72 -25.68
CA ILE A 330 -20.81 -19.18 -24.53
C ILE A 330 -22.19 -18.68 -24.98
N LEU A 331 -22.30 -17.92 -26.08
CA LEU A 331 -23.59 -17.42 -26.57
C LEU A 331 -24.53 -18.56 -27.01
N LYS A 332 -24.01 -19.59 -27.67
CA LYS A 332 -24.77 -20.80 -28.06
C LYS A 332 -25.29 -21.57 -26.86
N SER A 333 -24.58 -21.58 -25.74
CA SER A 333 -25.07 -22.21 -24.49
C SER A 333 -26.35 -21.55 -23.94
N PHE A 334 -26.62 -20.30 -24.37
CA PHE A 334 -27.81 -19.54 -24.03
C PHE A 334 -28.80 -19.44 -25.21
N TYR A 335 -28.60 -20.19 -26.29
CA TYR A 335 -29.50 -20.20 -27.44
C TYR A 335 -30.75 -21.01 -27.14
N ASP A 336 -31.91 -20.39 -27.31
CA ASP A 336 -33.21 -21.04 -27.17
C ASP A 336 -33.67 -21.54 -28.54
N GLU A 337 -33.62 -22.86 -28.75
CA GLU A 337 -33.98 -23.49 -30.03
C GLU A 337 -35.45 -23.28 -30.42
N GLU A 338 -36.36 -23.16 -29.45
CA GLU A 338 -37.79 -23.00 -29.71
C GLU A 338 -38.13 -21.59 -30.22
N LEU A 339 -37.41 -20.58 -29.74
CA LEU A 339 -37.66 -19.17 -30.06
C LEU A 339 -36.65 -18.58 -31.05
N GLY A 340 -35.59 -19.32 -31.36
CA GLY A 340 -34.57 -18.93 -32.33
C GLY A 340 -33.74 -17.73 -31.89
N THR A 341 -33.60 -17.49 -30.59
CA THR A 341 -32.89 -16.33 -30.04
C THR A 341 -32.01 -16.69 -28.85
N VAL A 342 -30.89 -15.98 -28.66
CA VAL A 342 -30.07 -16.04 -27.44
C VAL A 342 -30.75 -15.32 -26.28
N LYS A 343 -30.78 -16.00 -25.13
CA LYS A 343 -31.42 -15.57 -23.89
C LYS A 343 -30.48 -15.79 -22.71
N ILE A 344 -29.89 -14.71 -22.21
CA ILE A 344 -28.92 -14.77 -21.10
C ILE A 344 -29.59 -14.33 -19.80
N PRO A 345 -29.75 -15.21 -18.78
CA PRO A 345 -30.30 -14.82 -17.49
C PRO A 345 -29.41 -13.81 -16.76
N LEU A 346 -30.00 -12.79 -16.12
CA LEU A 346 -29.23 -11.80 -15.32
C LEU A 346 -28.49 -12.44 -14.13
N SER A 347 -29.04 -13.52 -13.57
CA SER A 347 -28.41 -14.30 -12.51
C SER A 347 -27.22 -15.15 -12.98
N SER A 348 -27.00 -15.24 -14.30
CA SER A 348 -25.86 -15.96 -14.85
C SER A 348 -24.56 -15.21 -14.56
N ASN A 349 -23.58 -15.92 -14.02
CA ASN A 349 -22.22 -15.39 -13.87
C ASN A 349 -21.58 -14.96 -15.21
N GLN A 350 -22.10 -15.46 -16.34
CA GLN A 350 -21.65 -15.07 -17.68
C GLN A 350 -22.28 -13.76 -18.18
N TYR A 351 -23.42 -13.32 -17.61
CA TYR A 351 -24.12 -12.11 -18.10
C TYR A 351 -23.22 -10.87 -18.00
N SER A 352 -22.71 -10.57 -16.81
CA SER A 352 -21.83 -9.41 -16.58
C SER A 352 -20.54 -9.49 -17.40
N ARG A 353 -20.03 -10.72 -17.61
CA ARG A 353 -18.83 -10.96 -18.42
C ARG A 353 -19.07 -10.60 -19.88
N ILE A 354 -20.20 -11.02 -20.47
CA ILE A 354 -20.57 -10.75 -21.87
C ILE A 354 -20.90 -9.27 -22.09
N VAL A 355 -21.60 -8.63 -21.15
CA VAL A 355 -21.87 -7.18 -21.20
C VAL A 355 -20.57 -6.37 -21.21
N MET A 356 -19.61 -6.74 -20.35
CA MET A 356 -18.32 -6.06 -20.31
C MET A 356 -17.52 -6.27 -21.60
N LEU A 357 -17.57 -7.47 -22.19
CA LEU A 357 -16.93 -7.75 -23.49
C LEU A 357 -17.55 -6.95 -24.63
N ALA A 358 -18.88 -6.89 -24.71
CA ALA A 358 -19.60 -6.09 -25.68
C ALA A 358 -19.17 -4.62 -25.60
N LYS A 359 -19.19 -4.05 -24.39
CA LYS A 359 -18.79 -2.66 -24.13
C LYS A 359 -17.35 -2.39 -24.51
N ASN A 360 -16.41 -3.25 -24.11
CA ASN A 360 -14.98 -3.10 -24.43
C ASN A 360 -14.72 -3.16 -25.95
N ARG A 361 -15.61 -3.79 -26.70
CA ARG A 361 -15.56 -3.87 -28.17
C ARG A 361 -16.46 -2.81 -28.84
N GLY A 362 -17.06 -1.90 -28.08
CA GLY A 362 -17.85 -0.78 -28.60
C GLY A 362 -19.27 -1.12 -29.04
N PHE A 363 -19.79 -2.28 -28.62
CA PHE A 363 -21.15 -2.73 -28.96
C PHE A 363 -22.11 -2.61 -27.78
N SER A 364 -23.39 -2.40 -28.07
CA SER A 364 -24.46 -2.74 -27.12
C SER A 364 -24.53 -4.26 -26.96
N LEU A 365 -25.13 -4.77 -25.88
CA LEU A 365 -25.27 -6.22 -25.68
C LEU A 365 -26.02 -6.89 -26.85
N LYS A 366 -27.04 -6.22 -27.39
CA LYS A 366 -27.81 -6.69 -28.53
C LYS A 366 -26.94 -6.74 -29.79
N ASP A 367 -26.32 -5.62 -30.16
CA ASP A 367 -25.51 -5.51 -31.37
C ASP A 367 -24.32 -6.48 -31.32
N PHE A 368 -23.77 -6.71 -30.13
CA PHE A 368 -22.70 -7.66 -29.90
C PHE A 368 -23.14 -9.09 -30.23
N ILE A 369 -24.29 -9.53 -29.75
CA ILE A 369 -24.79 -10.90 -29.99
C ILE A 369 -25.20 -11.07 -31.46
N GLU A 370 -25.81 -10.04 -32.05
CA GLU A 370 -26.16 -10.02 -33.48
C GLU A 370 -24.91 -10.01 -34.38
N HIS A 371 -23.81 -9.38 -33.95
CA HIS A 371 -22.52 -9.43 -34.63
C HIS A 371 -21.97 -10.85 -34.76
N PHE A 372 -22.25 -11.73 -33.78
CA PHE A 372 -21.94 -13.17 -33.84
C PHE A 372 -22.96 -14.00 -34.64
N GLY A 373 -23.89 -13.35 -35.35
CA GLY A 373 -24.88 -14.00 -36.20
C GLY A 373 -26.05 -14.63 -35.44
N LEU A 374 -26.22 -14.29 -34.16
CA LEU A 374 -27.27 -14.84 -33.32
C LEU A 374 -28.33 -13.76 -33.00
N PRO A 375 -29.64 -14.02 -33.16
CA PRO A 375 -30.66 -13.06 -32.78
C PRO A 375 -30.74 -12.96 -31.26
N TYR A 376 -30.84 -11.75 -30.69
CA TYR A 376 -30.90 -11.55 -29.25
C TYR A 376 -32.28 -11.11 -28.77
N LYS A 377 -32.78 -11.74 -27.70
CA LYS A 377 -33.96 -11.28 -26.97
C LYS A 377 -33.70 -11.33 -25.47
N ARG A 378 -33.77 -10.18 -24.79
CA ARG A 378 -33.66 -10.14 -23.31
C ARG A 378 -34.77 -11.02 -22.73
N ILE A 379 -34.45 -11.84 -21.72
CA ILE A 379 -35.46 -12.53 -20.91
C ILE A 379 -36.10 -11.46 -20.02
N PRO A 380 -37.35 -11.02 -20.23
CA PRO A 380 -38.08 -10.38 -19.15
C PRO A 380 -38.19 -11.46 -18.07
N GLN A 381 -37.88 -11.18 -16.80
CA GLN A 381 -38.10 -12.18 -15.75
C GLN A 381 -39.52 -12.73 -15.92
N THR A 382 -39.61 -14.03 -16.20
CA THR A 382 -40.79 -14.73 -16.74
C THR A 382 -41.91 -14.89 -15.71
N ASN A 383 -42.00 -13.98 -14.74
CA ASN A 383 -43.14 -13.92 -13.85
C ASN A 383 -43.63 -12.49 -13.56
N THR A 384 -43.43 -11.54 -14.50
CA THR A 384 -43.95 -10.17 -14.35
C THR A 384 -45.45 -10.15 -14.09
N PHE A 385 -46.23 -11.06 -14.68
CA PHE A 385 -47.67 -11.14 -14.43
C PHE A 385 -47.99 -11.47 -12.97
N GLU A 386 -47.53 -12.62 -12.46
CA GLU A 386 -47.80 -13.06 -11.08
C GLU A 386 -47.16 -12.11 -10.07
N LYS A 387 -45.95 -11.62 -10.35
CA LYS A 387 -45.23 -10.67 -9.48
C LYS A 387 -45.93 -9.32 -9.41
N TYR A 388 -46.38 -8.74 -10.53
CA TYR A 388 -47.14 -7.48 -10.52
C TYR A 388 -48.49 -7.66 -9.86
N ARG A 389 -49.20 -8.75 -10.15
CA ARG A 389 -50.47 -9.04 -9.50
C ARG A 389 -50.29 -9.21 -7.98
N SER A 390 -49.27 -9.92 -7.53
CA SER A 390 -48.92 -10.06 -6.12
C SER A 390 -48.57 -8.71 -5.49
N LEU A 391 -47.80 -7.86 -6.17
CA LEU A 391 -47.43 -6.54 -5.66
C LEU A 391 -48.65 -5.59 -5.57
N LEU A 392 -49.51 -5.60 -6.59
CA LEU A 392 -50.79 -4.90 -6.61
C LEU A 392 -51.70 -5.32 -5.46
N VAL A 393 -51.81 -6.62 -5.20
CA VAL A 393 -52.64 -7.16 -4.11
C VAL A 393 -52.01 -6.92 -2.73
N GLN A 394 -50.69 -7.06 -2.59
CA GLN A 394 -50.02 -6.92 -1.29
C GLN A 394 -49.91 -5.46 -0.84
N ARG A 395 -49.66 -4.54 -1.76
CA ARG A 395 -49.34 -3.15 -1.43
C ARG A 395 -50.51 -2.20 -1.70
N TYR A 396 -51.30 -2.43 -2.75
CA TYR A 396 -52.27 -1.44 -3.24
C TYR A 396 -53.74 -1.85 -3.04
N ALA A 397 -54.01 -2.98 -2.38
CA ALA A 397 -55.38 -3.44 -2.16
C ALA A 397 -56.17 -2.51 -1.23
N VAL A 398 -57.39 -2.18 -1.65
CA VAL A 398 -58.41 -1.50 -0.82
C VAL A 398 -59.41 -2.54 -0.31
N ALA A 399 -59.76 -3.51 -1.15
CA ALA A 399 -60.61 -4.65 -0.86
C ALA A 399 -60.21 -5.85 -1.75
N PRO A 400 -60.73 -7.08 -1.53
CA PRO A 400 -60.42 -8.21 -2.41
C PRO A 400 -60.78 -7.91 -3.87
N GLY A 401 -59.77 -7.87 -4.74
CA GLY A 401 -59.94 -7.56 -6.16
C GLY A 401 -60.02 -6.07 -6.51
N GLU A 402 -59.90 -5.17 -5.53
CA GLU A 402 -59.93 -3.72 -5.73
C GLU A 402 -58.62 -3.07 -5.28
N VAL A 403 -58.03 -2.22 -6.13
CA VAL A 403 -56.74 -1.56 -5.86
C VAL A 403 -56.81 -0.05 -6.05
N TYR A 404 -56.11 0.68 -5.18
CA TYR A 404 -55.86 2.11 -5.33
C TYR A 404 -54.37 2.35 -5.50
N ILE A 405 -54.01 3.01 -6.60
CA ILE A 405 -52.64 3.43 -6.89
C ILE A 405 -52.67 4.95 -7.00
N SER A 406 -51.88 5.62 -6.17
CA SER A 406 -51.74 7.07 -6.22
C SER A 406 -51.17 7.51 -7.56
N SER A 407 -51.68 8.59 -8.15
CA SER A 407 -51.10 9.18 -9.37
C SER A 407 -49.68 9.70 -9.16
N TYR A 408 -49.27 9.91 -7.90
CA TYR A 408 -47.92 10.28 -7.52
C TYR A 408 -46.96 9.09 -7.44
N ASP A 409 -47.45 7.85 -7.54
CA ASP A 409 -46.62 6.64 -7.45
C ASP A 409 -45.91 6.36 -8.79
N PRO A 410 -44.58 6.13 -8.84
CA PRO A 410 -43.88 5.77 -10.07
C PRO A 410 -44.49 4.54 -10.76
N PHE A 411 -45.05 3.61 -9.97
CA PHE A 411 -45.71 2.42 -10.47
C PHE A 411 -47.02 2.74 -11.23
N TYR A 412 -47.71 3.83 -10.87
CA TYR A 412 -48.88 4.31 -11.60
C TYR A 412 -48.53 4.67 -13.04
N SER A 413 -47.45 5.43 -13.21
CA SER A 413 -46.97 5.89 -14.51
C SER A 413 -46.52 4.72 -15.38
N ALA A 414 -45.82 3.76 -14.79
CA ALA A 414 -45.41 2.53 -15.47
C ALA A 414 -46.61 1.75 -16.02
N LEU A 415 -47.62 1.49 -15.18
CA LEU A 415 -48.81 0.75 -15.58
C LEU A 415 -49.66 1.51 -16.59
N SER A 416 -49.76 2.84 -16.46
CA SER A 416 -50.48 3.70 -17.40
C SER A 416 -49.87 3.64 -18.79
N LEU A 417 -48.54 3.61 -18.87
CA LEU A 417 -47.82 3.48 -20.14
C LEU A 417 -48.00 2.09 -20.78
N GLN A 418 -48.04 1.03 -19.97
CA GLN A 418 -48.36 -0.31 -20.47
C GLN A 418 -49.80 -0.39 -21.00
N ALA A 419 -50.74 0.24 -20.30
CA ALA A 419 -52.13 0.36 -20.75
C ALA A 419 -52.19 1.07 -22.11
N TYR A 420 -51.53 2.21 -22.23
CA TYR A 420 -51.48 3.00 -23.47
C TYR A 420 -50.96 2.21 -24.67
N LYS A 421 -49.89 1.41 -24.48
CA LYS A 421 -49.34 0.57 -25.56
C LYS A 421 -50.27 -0.52 -26.04
N LYS A 422 -51.22 -0.91 -25.20
CA LYS A 422 -52.30 -1.83 -25.56
C LYS A 422 -53.56 -1.10 -26.02
N GLU A 423 -53.45 0.21 -26.26
CA GLU A 423 -54.57 1.09 -26.64
C GLU A 423 -55.70 1.07 -25.59
N MET A 424 -55.33 0.90 -24.32
CA MET A 424 -56.23 0.83 -23.17
C MET A 424 -55.98 2.00 -22.22
N ASN A 425 -57.00 2.40 -21.47
CA ASN A 425 -56.79 3.22 -20.28
C ASN A 425 -56.35 2.32 -19.10
N LEU A 426 -55.77 2.92 -18.05
CA LEU A 426 -55.26 2.16 -16.90
C LEU A 426 -56.34 1.32 -16.20
N THR A 427 -57.59 1.78 -16.16
CA THR A 427 -58.69 1.06 -15.52
C THR A 427 -58.98 -0.24 -16.26
N ASP A 428 -59.14 -0.17 -17.58
CA ASP A 428 -59.39 -1.33 -18.43
C ASP A 428 -58.19 -2.26 -18.43
N TYR A 429 -56.97 -1.72 -18.45
CA TYR A 429 -55.75 -2.50 -18.38
C TYR A 429 -55.61 -3.30 -17.08
N LEU A 430 -55.91 -2.69 -15.92
CA LEU A 430 -55.89 -3.38 -14.62
C LEU A 430 -56.93 -4.50 -14.55
N TRP A 431 -58.11 -4.26 -15.12
CA TRP A 431 -59.18 -5.24 -15.15
C TRP A 431 -58.87 -6.40 -16.11
N GLU A 432 -58.59 -6.11 -17.38
CA GLU A 432 -58.40 -7.11 -18.42
C GLU A 432 -57.09 -7.88 -18.28
N THR A 433 -56.03 -7.23 -17.78
CA THR A 433 -54.75 -7.91 -17.56
C THR A 433 -54.76 -8.64 -16.22
N TYR A 434 -55.03 -7.96 -15.10
CA TYR A 434 -54.79 -8.52 -13.75
C TYR A 434 -56.04 -8.98 -12.99
N GLY A 435 -57.24 -8.73 -13.53
CA GLY A 435 -58.51 -9.00 -12.85
C GLY A 435 -58.74 -8.10 -11.64
N LEU A 436 -58.19 -6.88 -11.65
CA LEU A 436 -58.24 -5.94 -10.52
C LEU A 436 -59.02 -4.69 -10.93
N LYS A 437 -59.99 -4.29 -10.10
CA LYS A 437 -60.77 -3.07 -10.29
C LYS A 437 -60.04 -1.88 -9.65
N ARG A 438 -59.85 -0.82 -10.43
CA ARG A 438 -59.25 0.42 -9.94
C ARG A 438 -60.27 1.22 -9.11
N VAL A 439 -59.88 1.61 -7.90
CA VAL A 439 -60.60 2.55 -7.05
C VAL A 439 -59.98 3.94 -7.25
N LEU A 440 -60.81 4.98 -7.37
CA LEU A 440 -60.37 6.37 -7.42
C LEU A 440 -60.27 6.95 -6.01
N TYR A 441 -59.46 7.99 -5.81
CA TYR A 441 -59.22 8.58 -4.50
C TYR A 441 -60.52 8.98 -3.77
N GLU A 442 -61.47 9.55 -4.51
CA GLU A 442 -62.79 9.99 -4.02
C GLU A 442 -63.64 8.84 -3.47
N ASN A 443 -63.35 7.60 -3.84
CA ASN A 443 -64.10 6.40 -3.49
C ASN A 443 -63.38 5.54 -2.44
N LEU A 444 -62.33 6.07 -1.79
CA LEU A 444 -61.63 5.38 -0.72
C LEU A 444 -62.43 5.41 0.59
N ASN A 445 -62.38 4.32 1.35
CA ASN A 445 -63.02 4.24 2.67
C ASN A 445 -62.39 5.27 3.63
N GLU A 446 -63.22 5.90 4.48
CA GLU A 446 -62.73 6.79 5.54
C GLU A 446 -61.70 6.07 6.43
N GLY A 447 -60.48 6.61 6.50
CA GLY A 447 -59.37 6.04 7.28
C GLY A 447 -58.46 5.07 6.52
N TYR A 448 -58.71 4.77 5.25
CA TYR A 448 -57.75 4.02 4.41
C TYR A 448 -56.44 4.80 4.28
N LYS A 449 -55.32 4.12 4.54
CA LYS A 449 -53.98 4.68 4.35
C LYS A 449 -53.38 4.09 3.08
N PRO A 450 -53.21 4.88 2.00
CA PRO A 450 -52.53 4.42 0.80
C PRO A 450 -51.12 3.92 1.11
N TYR A 451 -50.66 2.94 0.34
CA TYR A 451 -49.27 2.51 0.42
C TYR A 451 -48.32 3.66 0.09
N ASP A 452 -47.35 3.85 0.97
CA ASP A 452 -46.32 4.85 0.80
C ASP A 452 -45.07 4.24 0.16
N TRP A 453 -45.01 4.33 -1.17
CA TRP A 453 -43.89 3.87 -1.98
C TRP A 453 -42.57 4.60 -1.65
N ARG A 454 -42.64 5.81 -1.07
CA ARG A 454 -41.46 6.61 -0.73
C ARG A 454 -40.60 5.95 0.35
N ASN A 455 -41.22 5.27 1.31
CA ASN A 455 -40.49 4.50 2.34
C ASN A 455 -39.59 3.43 1.73
N TYR A 456 -40.07 2.74 0.68
CA TYR A 456 -39.28 1.71 0.00
C TYR A 456 -38.08 2.30 -0.73
N ILE A 457 -38.25 3.49 -1.34
CA ILE A 457 -37.14 4.18 -2.00
C ILE A 457 -36.08 4.62 -0.99
N VAL A 458 -36.48 5.09 0.20
CA VAL A 458 -35.57 5.55 1.27
C VAL A 458 -34.59 4.48 1.74
N ASP A 459 -34.96 3.20 1.66
CA ASP A 459 -34.12 2.10 2.16
C ASP A 459 -33.20 1.44 1.10
N ILE A 460 -33.29 1.83 -0.18
CA ILE A 460 -32.45 1.23 -1.23
C ILE A 460 -30.99 1.65 -1.07
N ASP A 461 -30.11 0.68 -0.79
CA ASP A 461 -28.67 0.86 -0.65
C ASP A 461 -27.81 -0.12 -1.48
N LYS A 462 -28.44 -1.16 -2.05
CA LYS A 462 -27.78 -2.21 -2.84
C LYS A 462 -28.11 -2.14 -4.33
N GLU A 463 -27.15 -2.59 -5.14
CA GLU A 463 -27.25 -2.59 -6.61
C GLU A 463 -28.46 -3.40 -7.09
N GLU A 464 -28.67 -4.58 -6.54
CA GLU A 464 -29.74 -5.49 -6.93
C GLU A 464 -31.13 -4.92 -6.63
N GLU A 465 -31.24 -4.09 -5.58
CA GLU A 465 -32.48 -3.41 -5.20
C GLU A 465 -32.81 -2.27 -6.15
N PHE A 466 -31.79 -1.50 -6.60
CA PHE A 466 -31.96 -0.50 -7.67
C PHE A 466 -32.40 -1.16 -8.99
N ILE A 467 -31.75 -2.25 -9.39
CA ILE A 467 -32.10 -2.98 -10.61
C ILE A 467 -33.54 -3.49 -10.53
N SER A 468 -33.90 -4.16 -9.43
CA SER A 468 -35.26 -4.67 -9.21
C SER A 468 -36.28 -3.53 -9.23
N PHE A 469 -35.98 -2.37 -8.65
CA PHE A 469 -36.88 -1.22 -8.68
C PHE A 469 -37.07 -0.67 -10.10
N ILE A 470 -35.99 -0.56 -10.89
CA ILE A 470 -36.08 -0.18 -12.31
C ILE A 470 -36.96 -1.15 -13.09
N GLU A 471 -36.72 -2.46 -12.94
CA GLU A 471 -37.49 -3.52 -13.60
C GLU A 471 -38.98 -3.41 -13.29
N ASN A 472 -39.32 -3.17 -12.02
CA ASN A 472 -40.71 -3.17 -11.59
C ASN A 472 -41.42 -1.85 -11.92
N HIS A 473 -40.71 -0.71 -11.97
CA HIS A 473 -41.34 0.62 -11.97
C HIS A 473 -40.98 1.56 -13.13
N TYR A 474 -39.94 1.29 -13.91
CA TYR A 474 -39.46 2.25 -14.93
C TYR A 474 -39.25 1.64 -16.33
N VAL A 475 -39.43 0.33 -16.48
CA VAL A 475 -39.35 -0.34 -17.79
C VAL A 475 -40.56 0.02 -18.65
N ILE A 476 -40.27 0.65 -19.79
CA ILE A 476 -41.25 1.01 -20.80
C ILE A 476 -41.45 -0.19 -21.74
N LYS A 477 -40.41 -0.59 -22.47
CA LYS A 477 -40.42 -1.71 -23.43
C LYS A 477 -39.06 -2.38 -23.41
N ASP A 478 -39.00 -3.70 -23.41
CA ASP A 478 -37.74 -4.45 -23.55
C ASP A 478 -36.67 -3.96 -22.55
N ASN A 479 -35.61 -3.29 -23.01
CA ASN A 479 -34.57 -2.66 -22.19
C ASN A 479 -34.73 -1.13 -22.03
N PHE A 480 -35.70 -0.51 -22.72
CA PHE A 480 -35.90 0.93 -22.67
C PHE A 480 -36.58 1.35 -21.37
N ILE A 481 -35.94 2.29 -20.67
CA ILE A 481 -36.45 2.88 -19.43
C ILE A 481 -36.54 4.39 -19.56
N PHE A 482 -37.51 4.98 -18.88
CA PHE A 482 -37.57 6.43 -18.68
C PHE A 482 -37.57 6.68 -17.18
N ILE A 483 -36.54 7.35 -16.71
CA ILE A 483 -36.44 7.81 -15.31
C ILE A 483 -36.42 9.34 -15.37
N PRO A 484 -37.44 10.03 -14.82
CA PRO A 484 -37.45 11.47 -14.73
C PRO A 484 -36.22 11.96 -13.97
N SER A 485 -35.48 12.92 -14.54
CA SER A 485 -34.26 13.44 -13.91
C SER A 485 -34.53 14.20 -12.62
N ASN A 486 -35.77 14.63 -12.41
CA ASN A 486 -36.26 15.27 -11.19
C ASN A 486 -36.80 14.26 -10.15
N SER A 487 -36.86 12.96 -10.45
CA SER A 487 -37.42 11.98 -9.51
C SER A 487 -36.50 11.74 -8.31
N ILE A 488 -37.11 11.39 -7.17
CA ILE A 488 -36.39 10.98 -5.95
C ILE A 488 -35.48 9.77 -6.26
N PHE A 489 -35.98 8.86 -7.09
CA PHE A 489 -35.24 7.68 -7.51
C PHE A 489 -34.00 8.04 -8.33
N TYR A 490 -34.10 9.04 -9.22
CA TYR A 490 -32.96 9.54 -9.99
C TYR A 490 -31.88 10.16 -9.09
N ALA A 491 -32.28 10.98 -8.12
CA ALA A 491 -31.35 11.57 -7.16
C ALA A 491 -30.59 10.48 -6.38
N LYS A 492 -31.28 9.41 -5.95
CA LYS A 492 -30.62 8.27 -5.30
C LYS A 492 -29.67 7.50 -6.21
N LEU A 493 -30.08 7.21 -7.45
CA LEU A 493 -29.21 6.61 -8.45
C LEU A 493 -27.97 7.46 -8.69
N TYR A 494 -28.12 8.78 -8.70
CA TYR A 494 -27.02 9.72 -8.85
C TYR A 494 -26.03 9.61 -7.69
N PHE A 495 -26.50 9.66 -6.43
CA PHE A 495 -25.61 9.51 -5.27
C PHE A 495 -24.95 8.14 -5.20
N TYR A 496 -25.68 7.08 -5.56
CA TYR A 496 -25.13 5.75 -5.71
C TYR A 496 -24.01 5.74 -6.77
N GLY A 497 -24.24 6.34 -7.95
CA GLY A 497 -23.24 6.46 -9.01
C GLY A 497 -22.01 7.25 -8.59
N VAL A 498 -22.18 8.37 -7.90
CA VAL A 498 -21.08 9.20 -7.36
C VAL A 498 -20.17 8.37 -6.45
N ARG A 499 -20.72 7.50 -5.59
CA ARG A 499 -19.93 6.62 -4.71
C ARG A 499 -19.02 5.65 -5.48
N PHE A 500 -19.40 5.28 -6.70
CA PHE A 500 -18.69 4.31 -7.53
C PHE A 500 -18.06 4.95 -8.79
N GLU A 501 -17.96 6.28 -8.83
CA GLU A 501 -17.40 7.04 -9.96
C GLU A 501 -18.08 6.72 -11.31
N ARG A 502 -19.40 6.51 -11.29
CA ARG A 502 -20.22 6.24 -12.48
C ARG A 502 -21.35 7.25 -12.62
N THR A 503 -21.69 7.60 -13.85
CA THR A 503 -22.90 8.38 -14.11
C THR A 503 -24.15 7.50 -13.97
N VAL A 504 -25.32 8.12 -13.77
CA VAL A 504 -26.60 7.40 -13.77
C VAL A 504 -26.81 6.65 -15.09
N THR A 505 -26.47 7.27 -16.22
CA THR A 505 -26.57 6.63 -17.54
C THR A 505 -25.69 5.38 -17.63
N GLU A 506 -24.46 5.45 -17.12
CA GLU A 506 -23.55 4.30 -17.17
C GLU A 506 -23.95 3.17 -16.23
N LEU A 507 -24.53 3.48 -15.08
CA LEU A 507 -25.12 2.47 -14.20
C LEU A 507 -26.23 1.73 -14.92
N ILE A 508 -27.19 2.47 -15.48
CA ILE A 508 -28.32 1.95 -16.23
C ILE A 508 -27.86 1.07 -17.41
N GLU A 509 -26.90 1.56 -18.20
CA GLU A 509 -26.32 0.81 -19.32
C GLU A 509 -25.61 -0.46 -18.84
N SER A 510 -24.85 -0.39 -17.74
CA SER A 510 -24.16 -1.55 -17.18
C SER A 510 -25.12 -2.63 -16.66
N TRP A 511 -26.33 -2.24 -16.28
CA TRP A 511 -27.42 -3.14 -15.87
C TRP A 511 -28.27 -3.62 -17.05
N GLY A 512 -27.88 -3.30 -18.29
CA GLY A 512 -28.54 -3.77 -19.50
C GLY A 512 -29.82 -3.02 -19.86
N PHE A 513 -30.00 -1.80 -19.35
CA PHE A 513 -31.08 -0.89 -19.72
C PHE A 513 -30.59 0.21 -20.65
N GLU A 514 -31.51 0.78 -21.42
CA GLU A 514 -31.27 1.92 -22.29
C GLU A 514 -32.18 3.07 -21.86
N ARG A 515 -31.59 4.20 -21.44
CA ARG A 515 -32.35 5.35 -20.95
C ARG A 515 -32.81 6.21 -22.12
N ILE A 516 -34.12 6.43 -22.24
CA ILE A 516 -34.65 7.49 -23.10
C ILE A 516 -34.77 8.79 -22.30
N TYR A 517 -34.46 9.92 -22.94
CA TYR A 517 -34.40 11.24 -22.29
C TYR A 517 -35.68 12.05 -22.48
N ASN A 518 -36.38 11.84 -23.58
CA ASN A 518 -37.64 12.50 -23.85
C ASN A 518 -38.78 11.60 -23.39
N PRO A 519 -39.67 12.11 -22.52
CA PRO A 519 -40.88 11.38 -22.19
C PRO A 519 -41.83 11.31 -23.41
N PRO A 520 -42.72 10.31 -23.50
CA PRO A 520 -43.83 10.32 -24.45
C PRO A 520 -44.73 11.55 -24.27
N GLU A 521 -45.42 12.00 -25.33
CA GLU A 521 -46.18 13.28 -25.35
C GLU A 521 -47.22 13.45 -24.22
N ASP A 522 -47.74 12.35 -23.66
CA ASP A 522 -48.74 12.35 -22.57
C ASP A 522 -48.16 12.08 -21.17
N PHE A 523 -46.84 12.19 -21.01
CA PHE A 523 -46.17 11.93 -19.74
C PHE A 523 -46.33 13.08 -18.75
N VAL A 524 -46.94 12.81 -17.59
CA VAL A 524 -46.98 13.74 -16.46
C VAL A 524 -45.78 13.47 -15.57
N ALA A 525 -44.83 14.40 -15.54
CA ALA A 525 -43.66 14.31 -14.67
C ALA A 525 -44.05 14.41 -13.19
N GLU A 526 -43.32 13.68 -12.34
CA GLU A 526 -43.44 13.79 -10.88
C GLU A 526 -43.19 15.24 -10.45
N GLU A 527 -44.08 15.80 -9.64
CA GLU A 527 -43.70 16.87 -8.71
C GLU A 527 -43.04 16.22 -7.50
N VAL A 528 -41.82 16.67 -7.17
CA VAL A 528 -41.00 16.09 -6.10
C VAL A 528 -41.67 16.32 -4.75
N ASP A 529 -41.83 15.26 -3.94
CA ASP A 529 -42.20 15.38 -2.53
C ASP A 529 -41.16 16.25 -1.80
N PRO A 530 -41.54 17.43 -1.28
CA PRO A 530 -40.61 18.37 -0.66
C PRO A 530 -39.78 17.75 0.46
N ASN A 531 -40.33 16.80 1.24
CA ASN A 531 -39.74 16.36 2.51
C ASN A 531 -38.50 15.47 2.36
N VAL A 532 -38.42 14.64 1.32
CA VAL A 532 -37.24 13.76 1.11
C VAL A 532 -36.12 14.49 0.37
N ALA A 533 -36.48 15.40 -0.55
CA ALA A 533 -35.54 16.34 -1.12
C ALA A 533 -34.97 17.27 -0.04
N LEU A 534 -35.75 17.61 0.99
CA LEU A 534 -35.32 18.39 2.15
C LEU A 534 -34.22 17.68 2.95
N ASP A 535 -34.31 16.39 3.31
CA ASP A 535 -33.29 15.75 4.17
C ASP A 535 -31.87 15.76 3.58
N VAL A 536 -31.70 15.35 2.31
CA VAL A 536 -30.38 15.34 1.65
C VAL A 536 -29.90 16.77 1.38
N ARG A 537 -30.82 17.67 1.03
CA ARG A 537 -30.53 19.09 0.82
C ARG A 537 -30.15 19.80 2.12
N GLU A 538 -30.80 19.48 3.24
CA GLU A 538 -30.52 20.02 4.56
C GLU A 538 -29.15 19.55 5.06
N ASP A 539 -28.74 18.30 4.82
CA ASP A 539 -27.37 17.85 5.09
C ASP A 539 -26.35 18.68 4.30
N LEU A 540 -26.54 18.81 2.98
CA LEU A 540 -25.63 19.58 2.12
C LEU A 540 -25.62 21.08 2.49
N LEU A 541 -26.76 21.68 2.79
CA LEU A 541 -26.87 23.07 3.25
C LEU A 541 -26.24 23.26 4.63
N SER A 542 -26.37 22.30 5.54
CA SER A 542 -25.72 22.36 6.87
C SER A 542 -24.20 22.30 6.74
N ARG A 543 -23.68 21.46 5.82
CA ARG A 543 -22.25 21.36 5.51
C ARG A 543 -21.74 22.64 4.86
N LEU A 544 -22.50 23.24 3.93
CA LEU A 544 -22.18 24.55 3.35
C LEU A 544 -22.10 25.64 4.42
N LYS A 545 -23.05 25.68 5.37
CA LYS A 545 -23.03 26.61 6.52
C LYS A 545 -21.81 26.39 7.43
N ASN A 546 -21.41 25.14 7.65
CA ASN A 546 -20.23 24.80 8.45
C ASN A 546 -18.91 25.23 7.77
N VAL A 547 -18.78 25.05 6.45
CA VAL A 547 -17.62 25.51 5.67
C VAL A 547 -17.48 27.03 5.75
N GLN A 548 -18.59 27.77 5.63
CA GLN A 548 -18.59 29.23 5.79
C GLN A 548 -18.15 29.66 7.21
N SER A 549 -18.63 28.96 8.24
CA SER A 549 -18.30 29.26 9.65
C SER A 549 -16.81 28.99 9.98
N ALA A 550 -16.18 28.03 9.28
CA ALA A 550 -14.76 27.71 9.45
C ALA A 550 -13.83 28.74 8.79
N LEU A 551 -14.22 29.28 7.61
CA LEU A 551 -13.47 30.31 6.88
C LEU A 551 -13.36 31.64 7.65
N GLY A 552 -14.40 31.99 8.43
CA GLY A 552 -14.40 33.20 9.27
C GLY A 552 -13.37 33.20 10.41
N LYS A 553 -12.78 32.04 10.76
CA LYS A 553 -11.80 31.93 11.86
C LYS A 553 -10.34 32.05 11.42
N THR A 554 -10.04 32.05 10.12
CA THR A 554 -8.66 31.83 9.60
C THR A 554 -7.99 33.04 8.93
N GLN A 555 -8.53 34.25 9.03
CA GLN A 555 -7.89 35.44 8.44
C GLN A 555 -6.94 36.17 9.41
N VAL A 556 -5.66 35.81 9.40
CA VAL A 556 -4.54 36.74 9.61
C VAL A 556 -3.44 36.41 8.60
N VAL A 557 -3.25 37.32 7.64
CA VAL A 557 -2.05 37.52 6.78
C VAL A 557 -1.83 36.54 5.61
N GLU A 558 -2.41 36.87 4.45
CA GLU A 558 -1.72 37.15 3.16
C GLU A 558 -2.76 37.33 2.03
N GLU A 559 -2.73 38.48 1.35
CA GLU A 559 -3.64 38.82 0.25
C GLU A 559 -3.30 38.04 -1.04
N LYS A 560 -3.77 36.80 -1.11
CA LYS A 560 -4.11 36.11 -2.36
C LYS A 560 -5.36 35.29 -2.09
N ARG A 561 -6.52 35.82 -2.50
CA ARG A 561 -7.86 35.30 -2.20
C ARG A 561 -7.96 33.79 -2.51
N ASN A 562 -7.88 32.97 -1.47
CA ASN A 562 -7.90 31.51 -1.55
C ASN A 562 -9.38 31.07 -1.62
N ARG A 563 -9.89 30.81 -2.82
CA ARG A 563 -11.29 30.36 -3.03
C ARG A 563 -11.51 29.00 -2.38
N SER A 564 -12.62 28.81 -1.67
CA SER A 564 -12.91 27.52 -1.05
C SER A 564 -13.24 26.45 -2.10
N ARG A 565 -12.29 25.52 -2.33
CA ARG A 565 -12.51 24.35 -3.22
C ARG A 565 -13.65 23.46 -2.72
N GLU A 566 -13.84 23.41 -1.41
CA GLU A 566 -14.91 22.64 -0.76
C GLU A 566 -16.29 23.26 -1.01
N LEU A 567 -16.41 24.60 -0.90
CA LEU A 567 -17.63 25.34 -1.23
C LEU A 567 -18.08 25.05 -2.67
N VAL A 568 -17.14 25.17 -3.62
CA VAL A 568 -17.40 24.92 -5.04
C VAL A 568 -17.87 23.47 -5.27
N LYS A 569 -17.23 22.49 -4.61
CA LYS A 569 -17.62 21.08 -4.73
C LYS A 569 -19.03 20.83 -4.19
N LEU A 570 -19.32 21.30 -2.98
CA LEU A 570 -20.62 21.10 -2.32
C LEU A 570 -21.77 21.79 -3.07
N LEU A 571 -21.53 22.98 -3.65
CA LEU A 571 -22.53 23.66 -4.47
C LEU A 571 -22.83 22.91 -5.76
N LYS A 572 -21.80 22.40 -6.44
CA LYS A 572 -22.00 21.57 -7.63
C LYS A 572 -22.78 20.30 -7.30
N GLU A 573 -22.50 19.66 -6.16
CA GLU A 573 -23.25 18.49 -5.68
C GLU A 573 -24.69 18.83 -5.31
N LEU A 574 -24.95 19.98 -4.66
CA LEU A 574 -26.29 20.46 -4.30
C LEU A 574 -27.22 20.59 -5.52
N TYR A 575 -26.66 20.93 -6.68
CA TYR A 575 -27.40 21.07 -7.93
C TYR A 575 -27.19 19.89 -8.88
N LEU A 576 -26.64 18.76 -8.42
CA LEU A 576 -26.41 17.56 -9.23
C LEU A 576 -25.60 17.84 -10.52
N ASP A 577 -24.63 18.75 -10.43
CA ASP A 577 -23.84 19.28 -11.54
C ASP A 577 -24.67 19.95 -12.66
N ARG A 578 -25.86 20.47 -12.35
CA ARG A 578 -26.72 21.18 -13.30
C ARG A 578 -26.68 22.70 -13.16
N CYS A 579 -26.95 23.35 -14.28
CA CYS A 579 -27.11 24.80 -14.36
C CYS A 579 -28.45 25.23 -13.74
N GLN A 580 -28.42 26.21 -12.84
CA GLN A 580 -29.62 26.78 -12.22
C GLN A 580 -30.47 27.65 -13.17
N LEU A 581 -29.91 28.01 -14.32
CA LEU A 581 -30.52 28.88 -15.34
C LEU A 581 -31.05 28.11 -16.57
N CYS A 582 -30.80 26.80 -16.69
CA CYS A 582 -31.32 26.03 -17.81
C CYS A 582 -32.70 25.43 -17.49
N GLU A 583 -33.58 25.42 -18.47
CA GLU A 583 -34.71 24.50 -18.59
C GLU A 583 -34.36 23.34 -19.55
N ASP A 584 -34.95 22.16 -19.33
CA ASP A 584 -34.69 20.97 -20.16
C ASP A 584 -35.08 21.20 -21.66
N SER A 585 -35.90 22.22 -21.95
CA SER A 585 -36.30 22.66 -23.29
C SER A 585 -35.29 23.58 -24.00
N ASP A 586 -34.28 24.10 -23.32
CA ASP A 586 -33.40 25.15 -23.87
C ASP A 586 -32.42 24.64 -24.94
N GLY A 587 -32.28 23.32 -25.07
CA GLY A 587 -31.39 22.70 -26.05
C GLY A 587 -29.90 23.01 -25.85
N VAL A 588 -29.50 23.52 -24.68
CA VAL A 588 -28.10 23.83 -24.37
C VAL A 588 -27.29 22.53 -24.28
N PRO A 589 -26.23 22.35 -25.10
CA PRO A 589 -25.43 21.13 -25.07
C PRO A 589 -24.69 20.95 -23.74
N VAL A 590 -24.82 19.76 -23.15
CA VAL A 590 -24.12 19.38 -21.92
C VAL A 590 -22.67 18.99 -22.24
N ILE A 591 -21.71 19.62 -21.56
CA ILE A 591 -20.29 19.26 -21.67
C ILE A 591 -19.95 18.22 -20.61
N ARG A 592 -19.40 17.08 -21.02
CA ARG A 592 -19.01 15.99 -20.13
C ARG A 592 -17.51 16.01 -19.87
N MET A 593 -17.11 15.93 -18.60
CA MET A 593 -15.70 15.90 -18.17
C MET A 593 -15.11 14.48 -18.27
N GLU A 594 -13.77 14.34 -18.18
CA GLU A 594 -13.08 13.04 -18.13
C GLU A 594 -13.53 12.16 -16.96
N ASN A 595 -13.83 12.78 -15.81
CA ASN A 595 -14.43 12.13 -14.64
C ASN A 595 -15.94 11.86 -14.80
N ARG A 596 -16.47 12.08 -16.01
CA ARG A 596 -17.83 11.76 -16.46
C ARG A 596 -18.94 12.59 -15.82
N ARG A 597 -18.61 13.59 -15.00
CA ARG A 597 -19.56 14.58 -14.48
C ARG A 597 -19.89 15.65 -15.52
N GLU A 598 -21.03 16.30 -15.36
CA GLU A 598 -21.41 17.46 -16.18
C GLU A 598 -20.57 18.68 -15.81
N TYR A 599 -20.05 19.38 -16.80
CA TYR A 599 -19.23 20.56 -16.58
C TYR A 599 -20.13 21.77 -16.30
N VAL A 600 -20.17 22.16 -15.03
CA VAL A 600 -20.73 23.42 -14.56
C VAL A 600 -19.68 24.25 -13.85
N GLU A 601 -19.88 25.55 -13.89
CA GLU A 601 -19.04 26.58 -13.29
C GLU A 601 -19.79 27.21 -12.11
N VAL A 602 -19.04 27.60 -11.08
CA VAL A 602 -19.59 28.40 -9.98
C VAL A 602 -19.23 29.85 -10.24
N HIS A 603 -20.24 30.69 -10.34
CA HIS A 603 -20.13 32.11 -10.66
C HIS A 603 -20.55 32.95 -9.46
N HIS A 604 -19.76 33.96 -9.09
CA HIS A 604 -20.13 34.92 -8.04
C HIS A 604 -21.13 35.93 -8.59
N ILE A 605 -22.28 36.08 -7.90
CA ILE A 605 -23.36 36.99 -8.27
C ILE A 605 -22.87 38.44 -8.16
N ILE A 606 -22.34 38.82 -6.99
CA ILE A 606 -21.59 40.07 -6.84
C ILE A 606 -20.10 39.78 -7.05
N GLN A 607 -19.51 40.46 -8.02
CA GLN A 607 -18.11 40.27 -8.35
C GLN A 607 -17.19 40.64 -7.17
N LEU A 608 -16.14 39.85 -6.98
CA LEU A 608 -15.16 40.09 -5.92
C LEU A 608 -14.38 41.41 -6.13
N SER A 609 -14.39 41.97 -7.35
CA SER A 609 -13.69 43.21 -7.73
C SER A 609 -14.45 44.50 -7.40
N THR A 610 -15.76 44.43 -7.10
CA THR A 610 -16.59 45.59 -6.75
C THR A 610 -16.56 45.95 -5.26
N ALA A 611 -15.84 45.19 -4.44
CA ALA A 611 -15.61 45.51 -3.03
C ALA A 611 -14.63 46.69 -2.92
N THR A 612 -15.16 47.91 -2.87
CA THR A 612 -14.43 49.07 -2.37
C THR A 612 -13.94 48.74 -0.97
N SER A 613 -12.63 48.89 -0.76
CA SER A 613 -11.91 48.73 0.50
C SER A 613 -12.48 49.63 1.60
N THR A 614 -13.58 49.20 2.19
CA THR A 614 -14.13 49.68 3.45
C THR A 614 -14.01 48.52 4.42
N ASN A 615 -13.17 48.70 5.45
CA ASN A 615 -12.93 47.72 6.53
C ASN A 615 -14.20 47.47 7.36
N ASP A 616 -15.25 46.89 6.77
CA ASP A 616 -16.45 46.43 7.45
C ASP A 616 -16.67 44.94 7.13
N GLU A 617 -17.41 44.26 8.02
CA GLU A 617 -17.73 42.82 7.97
C GLU A 617 -18.41 42.36 6.66
N SER A 618 -18.79 43.29 5.77
CA SER A 618 -19.33 43.03 4.44
C SER A 618 -18.37 42.28 3.50
N ASP A 619 -17.06 42.40 3.70
CA ASP A 619 -16.06 41.70 2.87
C ASP A 619 -16.01 40.18 3.14
N LEU A 620 -16.49 39.72 4.30
CA LEU A 620 -16.60 38.30 4.67
C LEU A 620 -17.74 37.58 3.94
N LEU A 621 -18.68 38.30 3.32
CA LEU A 621 -19.87 37.76 2.67
C LEU A 621 -19.70 37.48 1.16
N LEU A 622 -18.55 37.85 0.58
CA LEU A 622 -18.36 37.81 -0.87
C LEU A 622 -18.07 36.41 -1.43
N ASP A 623 -17.35 35.55 -0.69
CA ASP A 623 -17.12 34.12 -1.03
C ASP A 623 -18.02 33.21 -0.17
N SER A 624 -19.31 33.55 -0.11
CA SER A 624 -20.36 32.80 0.58
C SER A 624 -21.18 31.98 -0.41
N TYR A 625 -21.74 30.85 0.04
CA TYR A 625 -22.72 30.09 -0.73
C TYR A 625 -23.92 30.97 -1.12
N GLN A 626 -24.25 32.02 -0.36
CA GLN A 626 -25.35 32.96 -0.65
C GLN A 626 -25.03 33.96 -1.77
N ASN A 627 -23.78 34.06 -2.24
CA ASN A 627 -23.34 35.00 -3.26
C ASN A 627 -22.81 34.31 -4.52
N VAL A 628 -23.15 33.04 -4.73
CA VAL A 628 -22.66 32.24 -5.86
C VAL A 628 -23.79 31.45 -6.50
N ILE A 629 -23.63 31.11 -7.78
CA ILE A 629 -24.59 30.35 -8.56
C ILE A 629 -23.86 29.28 -9.39
N VAL A 630 -24.50 28.13 -9.58
CA VAL A 630 -24.02 27.06 -10.46
C VAL A 630 -24.62 27.22 -11.85
N VAL A 631 -23.76 27.36 -12.87
CA VAL A 631 -24.17 27.66 -14.24
C VAL A 631 -23.38 26.84 -15.26
N CYS A 632 -23.97 26.53 -16.41
CA CYS A 632 -23.23 25.95 -17.53
C CYS A 632 -22.36 27.03 -18.21
N PRO A 633 -21.38 26.66 -19.05
CA PRO A 633 -20.51 27.63 -19.71
C PRO A 633 -21.26 28.64 -20.57
N HIS A 634 -22.36 28.22 -21.20
CA HIS A 634 -23.21 29.13 -21.97
C HIS A 634 -23.80 30.21 -21.05
N HIS A 635 -24.52 29.82 -20.01
CA HIS A 635 -25.13 30.76 -19.08
C HIS A 635 -24.11 31.55 -18.26
N HIS A 636 -22.92 31.01 -18.02
CA HIS A 636 -21.83 31.76 -17.42
C HIS A 636 -21.36 32.93 -18.31
N LYS A 637 -21.28 32.71 -19.64
CA LYS A 637 -20.99 33.79 -20.59
C LYS A 637 -22.16 34.76 -20.71
N VAL A 638 -23.41 34.29 -20.66
CA VAL A 638 -24.60 35.15 -20.64
C VAL A 638 -24.55 36.11 -19.44
N LEU A 639 -24.29 35.62 -18.23
CA LEU A 639 -24.17 36.44 -17.04
C LEU A 639 -23.09 37.52 -17.15
N HIS A 640 -21.98 37.24 -17.83
CA HIS A 640 -20.90 38.21 -18.00
C HIS A 640 -21.11 39.22 -19.12
N TYR A 641 -21.75 38.84 -20.23
CA TYR A 641 -21.67 39.61 -21.48
C TYR A 641 -23.02 39.99 -22.07
N GLU A 642 -24.07 39.19 -21.87
CA GLU A 642 -25.35 39.49 -22.49
C GLU A 642 -25.95 40.75 -21.89
N ASN A 643 -26.41 41.67 -22.75
CA ASN A 643 -27.08 42.91 -22.34
C ASN A 643 -26.24 43.82 -21.41
N GLY A 644 -24.92 43.65 -21.40
CA GLY A 644 -23.98 44.40 -20.56
C GLY A 644 -23.62 43.71 -19.25
N GLY A 645 -23.97 42.42 -19.10
CA GLY A 645 -23.76 41.64 -17.89
C GLY A 645 -24.94 41.75 -16.93
N TYR A 646 -25.12 40.71 -16.11
CA TYR A 646 -26.14 40.64 -15.06
C TYR A 646 -25.44 40.66 -13.70
N GLU A 647 -25.54 41.79 -13.00
CA GLU A 647 -24.73 42.07 -11.80
C GLU A 647 -25.56 42.07 -10.51
N ASP A 648 -26.90 42.13 -10.62
CA ASP A 648 -27.80 42.24 -9.48
C ASP A 648 -28.83 41.12 -9.46
N LEU A 649 -29.18 40.67 -8.25
CA LEU A 649 -30.25 39.71 -8.00
C LEU A 649 -31.48 40.44 -7.44
N ASN A 650 -32.62 40.29 -8.12
CA ASN A 650 -33.91 40.82 -7.71
C ASN A 650 -34.89 39.68 -7.42
N TRP A 651 -35.87 39.92 -6.54
CA TRP A 651 -36.89 38.95 -6.19
C TRP A 651 -38.24 39.42 -6.71
N ASN A 652 -38.89 38.59 -7.53
CA ASN A 652 -40.23 38.85 -8.05
C ASN A 652 -41.14 37.69 -7.67
N ASP A 653 -42.18 37.95 -6.88
CA ASP A 653 -43.10 36.94 -6.32
C ASP A 653 -42.39 35.73 -5.67
N GLY A 654 -41.29 35.98 -4.95
CA GLY A 654 -40.51 34.93 -4.28
C GLY A 654 -39.58 34.13 -5.19
N VAL A 655 -39.53 34.43 -6.50
CA VAL A 655 -38.60 33.82 -7.45
C VAL A 655 -37.41 34.75 -7.67
N PRO A 656 -36.16 34.27 -7.48
CA PRO A 656 -34.99 35.09 -7.74
C PRO A 656 -34.74 35.20 -9.25
N GLN A 657 -34.38 36.40 -9.68
CA GLN A 657 -34.09 36.75 -11.07
C GLN A 657 -32.88 37.66 -11.13
N PHE A 658 -31.97 37.41 -12.07
CA PHE A 658 -30.93 38.35 -12.39
C PHE A 658 -31.49 39.55 -13.15
N LYS A 659 -31.02 40.74 -12.80
CA LYS A 659 -31.42 41.99 -13.44
C LYS A 659 -30.20 42.69 -14.01
N ASN A 660 -30.38 43.31 -15.17
CA ASN A 660 -29.47 44.34 -15.66
C ASN A 660 -30.25 45.56 -16.17
N LYS A 661 -29.53 46.50 -16.80
CA LYS A 661 -30.12 47.74 -17.33
C LYS A 661 -31.11 47.51 -18.48
N LYS A 662 -31.15 46.33 -19.10
CA LYS A 662 -31.87 46.05 -20.36
C LYS A 662 -32.79 44.82 -20.31
N GLY A 663 -32.78 44.02 -19.23
CA GLY A 663 -33.55 42.79 -19.15
C GLY A 663 -33.47 42.08 -17.80
N MET A 664 -34.22 40.97 -17.72
CA MET A 664 -34.31 40.08 -16.55
C MET A 664 -34.02 38.64 -17.02
N LEU A 665 -33.28 37.88 -16.21
CA LEU A 665 -32.98 36.47 -16.46
C LEU A 665 -33.44 35.64 -15.25
N LYS A 666 -34.35 34.70 -15.46
CA LYS A 666 -34.98 33.92 -14.39
C LYS A 666 -34.05 32.83 -13.89
N ILE A 667 -34.05 32.60 -12.57
CA ILE A 667 -33.45 31.40 -11.98
C ILE A 667 -34.55 30.34 -11.85
N HIS A 668 -34.35 29.21 -12.53
CA HIS A 668 -35.34 28.13 -12.60
C HIS A 668 -35.24 27.20 -11.40
N THR A 669 -34.04 27.04 -10.84
CA THR A 669 -33.80 26.20 -9.65
C THR A 669 -32.99 26.98 -8.61
N ASN A 670 -33.60 27.25 -7.46
CA ASN A 670 -32.94 27.90 -6.33
C ASN A 670 -33.08 27.07 -5.04
N TYR A 671 -31.94 26.67 -4.49
CA TYR A 671 -31.88 25.91 -3.25
C TYR A 671 -31.25 26.63 -2.06
N HIS A 672 -30.53 27.73 -2.29
CA HIS A 672 -29.69 28.34 -1.25
C HIS A 672 -29.63 29.87 -1.26
N LEU A 673 -30.09 30.54 -2.33
CA LEU A 673 -30.15 31.99 -2.38
C LEU A 673 -31.36 32.47 -1.58
N GLU A 674 -31.18 33.51 -0.80
CA GLU A 674 -32.21 34.11 0.06
C GLU A 674 -32.34 35.61 -0.25
N PRO A 675 -33.51 36.22 -0.02
CA PRO A 675 -33.66 37.68 -0.10
C PRO A 675 -32.70 38.34 0.88
N ARG A 676 -31.88 39.27 0.40
CA ARG A 676 -31.07 40.12 1.29
C ARG A 676 -32.02 41.08 2.00
N ILE A 677 -32.01 41.05 3.34
CA ILE A 677 -32.76 41.98 4.20
C ILE A 677 -32.05 43.32 4.23
#